data_AF-A0A5B9MKP8-F1
#
_entry.id   AF-A0A5B9MKP8-F1
#
_cell.length_a   1.000
_cell.length_b   1.000
_cell.length_c   1.000
_cell.angle_alpha   90.00
_cell.angle_beta   90.00
_cell.angle_gamma   90.00
#
_symmetry.space_group_name_H-M   'P 1'
#
loop_
_entity.id
_entity.type
_entity.pdbx_description
1 polymer ?
#
loop_
_entity_poly.entity_id
_entity_poly.type
_entity_poly.pdbx_seq_one_letter_code
_entity_poly.pdbx_strand_id
1 'polypeptide(L)'
;MTIRPFKKLLVANRSEIATRVFRSATELGIRTVAIYSYEDRYALHRFKADEAYQIGEPGEPIRSYLNIDAIVALCKKHDIDAVHPGYGFLSERPGFADALTKAGIVFVGPSVRSLNQLGDKMSARELAEKAGVPVLGGQNKPLRDADEAVALAESMGFPVILKAAHGGGGRGMRVIASAEELPTALEAAMRESKTAFGSDEVFLERFVQRARHIEVQIIGDGENLVHLYERDCSVQRRHQKVVELAPAPNLAPDVRDGLCEAALKIGKAVGADGSCYENAGTVEFLLDVDSNQFFFIEVNPRIQVEHTVTEEVTGIDVVRSQILIAQGHKLTDEIVGIGTQDKIRTNGFAMQCRVTTEDPANQFLPDYGRITHYRSAAGLGIRLDAGTAFSGAVVNPFYDSMLVKVTARAPSLAAAGSRMDRCLQEFRIRGVKTNIPFLLKLINHPTFLAGEATTRLIDTTPELFELPKRRDRATKLLTYLAETIVNGNELVVGRPVATRRTPAPVPETDPLAKPPKGTKDIFRESGVEGLVKWIGQQKGLLLTDTTMRDAHQSLLATRVRTYDMVHIAPAYSHLASQLFSLEMWGGATFDTSMRFLKESPWQRLADLRETIPNILTQMLLRASNAVGYTNYPDNVVRLFVREAVQAGMDVFRVFDALNWEQNMRVAMEAVIEEGGICEASICYTGDLQNPRRTKYDLAYYVNLAKQLEKMGAHLLAIKDMAGLLKPKAAVKLIRALREEIGIPIHLHTHDTAGIQASTILAAADEGLQIADAALAPLSGGTSQVNLNSLVEALRDTPRESSLSTEALTNLATYWQAAREFYLPFESYVLPATGDLYEHEMPGGQYTNLFQQARALGLSDQWSEVCKAYAQVNALFGDIVKVTPTSKAVGDMALFLVANEMSAEDVMTSDRSLAYPASVLDLIGGRMGQPPGGFPEAVMKKILGDEPALTSRPGESMPDANIEAAKKEVTDLTGEPANDRSAVTHLLYPKVFDDFAVHQKTYGDVAKLPTPNFFYGQEPGEEIAVDIEKGKRLIIRFLTVGQPHPDGTRTVFFELNGQPREITVHDKSLEPETKAAVKADPRDENQVAASMPGMVITVAVEEGGKIKEGQKLMVLEAMKMETTVNAPRSGIVKTIHAPPGTQVEAGDLLAVIE
;
A
#
# COMPACT_ATOMS: atom_id res chain seq x y z
N MET A 1 35.43 52.77 10.80
CA MET A 1 34.59 53.42 9.77
C MET A 1 33.49 54.24 10.44
N THR A 2 32.92 55.26 9.79
CA THR A 2 31.70 55.93 10.27
C THR A 2 30.48 55.04 10.01
N ILE A 3 29.59 54.92 10.99
CA ILE A 3 28.38 54.08 10.88
C ILE A 3 27.52 54.60 9.71
N ARG A 4 27.16 53.72 8.77
CA ARG A 4 26.27 53.96 7.62
C ARG A 4 24.99 53.14 7.80
N PRO A 5 23.92 53.72 8.37
CA PRO A 5 22.64 53.04 8.50
C PRO A 5 22.05 52.70 7.13
N PHE A 6 21.48 51.51 6.98
CA PHE A 6 20.75 51.11 5.77
C PHE A 6 19.27 51.40 5.95
N LYS A 7 18.64 52.01 4.94
CA LYS A 7 17.18 52.14 4.84
C LYS A 7 16.58 51.00 4.05
N LYS A 8 17.28 50.54 2.99
CA LYS A 8 16.80 49.50 2.09
C LYS A 8 17.90 48.49 1.75
N LEU A 9 17.60 47.20 1.96
CA LEU A 9 18.50 46.08 1.69
C LEU A 9 17.86 45.11 0.68
N LEU A 10 18.58 44.83 -0.41
CA LEU A 10 18.20 43.83 -1.40
C LEU A 10 18.90 42.50 -1.10
N VAL A 11 18.19 41.39 -1.27
CA VAL A 11 18.82 40.07 -1.23
C VAL A 11 18.97 39.53 -2.64
N ALA A 12 20.22 39.38 -3.10
CA ALA A 12 20.55 38.87 -4.43
C ALA A 12 20.52 37.33 -4.45
N ASN A 13 19.41 36.75 -4.00
CA ASN A 13 19.23 35.31 -3.84
C ASN A 13 17.73 34.93 -3.83
N ARG A 14 17.42 33.65 -3.56
CA ARG A 14 16.07 33.07 -3.54
C ARG A 14 15.84 32.16 -2.33
N SER A 15 14.65 31.58 -2.24
CA SER A 15 14.33 30.47 -1.31
C SER A 15 14.56 30.84 0.18
N GLU A 16 15.03 29.88 0.98
CA GLU A 16 15.14 30.01 2.43
C GLU A 16 16.10 31.12 2.84
N ILE A 17 17.25 31.25 2.18
CA ILE A 17 18.29 32.21 2.59
C ILE A 17 17.84 33.66 2.36
N ALA A 18 17.10 33.91 1.28
CA ALA A 18 16.47 35.21 1.06
C ALA A 18 15.52 35.54 2.21
N THR A 19 14.66 34.59 2.58
CA THR A 19 13.73 34.75 3.71
C THR A 19 14.46 34.94 5.04
N ARG A 20 15.54 34.20 5.29
CA ARG A 20 16.38 34.30 6.49
C ARG A 20 16.99 35.69 6.63
N VAL A 21 17.48 36.27 5.54
CA VAL A 21 18.04 37.64 5.54
C VAL A 21 16.95 38.69 5.72
N PHE A 22 15.79 38.53 5.07
CA PHE A 22 14.65 39.44 5.25
C PHE A 22 14.19 39.50 6.71
N ARG A 23 14.18 38.37 7.43
CA ARG A 23 13.87 38.33 8.87
C ARG A 23 14.81 39.23 9.68
N SER A 24 16.13 39.04 9.58
CA SER A 24 17.09 39.88 10.33
C SER A 24 17.06 41.34 9.90
N ALA A 25 16.89 41.64 8.60
CA ALA A 25 16.76 43.02 8.12
C ALA A 25 15.51 43.70 8.69
N THR A 26 14.38 43.01 8.72
CA THR A 26 13.12 43.52 9.29
C THR A 26 13.24 43.76 10.80
N GLU A 27 13.88 42.84 11.53
CA GLU A 27 14.17 43.00 12.98
C GLU A 27 15.12 44.16 13.28
N LEU A 28 15.91 44.60 12.29
CA LEU A 28 16.74 45.80 12.34
C LEU A 28 16.02 47.06 11.86
N GLY A 29 14.75 46.96 11.43
CA GLY A 29 13.98 48.08 10.90
C GLY A 29 14.39 48.50 9.48
N ILE A 30 15.05 47.63 8.72
CA ILE A 30 15.52 47.88 7.35
C ILE A 30 14.49 47.34 6.37
N ARG A 31 14.10 48.16 5.38
CA ARG A 31 13.16 47.76 4.33
C ARG A 31 13.82 46.74 3.38
N THR A 32 13.08 45.71 2.99
CA THR A 32 13.60 44.54 2.29
C THR A 32 13.18 44.48 0.83
N VAL A 33 14.09 44.06 -0.06
CA VAL A 33 13.82 43.89 -1.49
C VAL A 33 14.22 42.51 -1.99
N ALA A 34 13.27 41.81 -2.64
CA ALA A 34 13.49 40.55 -3.32
C ALA A 34 13.68 40.73 -4.83
N ILE A 35 14.46 39.83 -5.43
CA ILE A 35 14.48 39.57 -6.86
C ILE A 35 13.91 38.19 -7.17
N TYR A 36 13.27 38.02 -8.32
CA TYR A 36 12.72 36.74 -8.76
C TYR A 36 12.76 36.59 -10.29
N SER A 37 12.97 35.38 -10.80
CA SER A 37 12.80 35.07 -12.23
C SER A 37 11.33 34.82 -12.57
N TYR A 38 10.98 34.72 -13.85
CA TYR A 38 9.63 34.34 -14.26
C TYR A 38 9.17 32.98 -13.69
N GLU A 39 10.08 32.01 -13.60
CA GLU A 39 9.82 30.67 -13.07
C GLU A 39 9.61 30.69 -11.54
N ASP A 40 10.23 31.63 -10.82
CA ASP A 40 10.10 31.82 -9.37
C ASP A 40 8.96 32.79 -8.98
N ARG A 41 8.06 33.16 -9.90
CA ARG A 41 6.97 34.12 -9.59
C ARG A 41 6.04 33.69 -8.43
N TYR A 42 6.02 32.41 -8.07
CA TYR A 42 5.27 31.88 -6.93
C TYR A 42 6.15 31.43 -5.76
N ALA A 43 7.47 31.68 -5.82
CA ALA A 43 8.38 31.32 -4.75
C ALA A 43 8.10 32.12 -3.48
N LEU A 44 8.20 31.47 -2.32
CA LEU A 44 7.79 32.04 -1.05
C LEU A 44 8.56 33.32 -0.69
N HIS A 45 9.86 33.39 -0.98
CA HIS A 45 10.71 34.53 -0.62
C HIS A 45 10.24 35.84 -1.24
N ARG A 46 9.64 35.79 -2.44
CA ARG A 46 9.07 36.96 -3.13
C ARG A 46 8.06 37.68 -2.26
N PHE A 47 7.22 36.93 -1.54
CA PHE A 47 6.15 37.47 -0.69
C PHE A 47 6.60 37.78 0.74
N LYS A 48 7.89 37.60 1.05
CA LYS A 48 8.47 37.88 2.36
C LYS A 48 9.25 39.20 2.43
N ALA A 49 9.50 39.83 1.28
CA ALA A 49 10.10 41.16 1.21
C ALA A 49 9.02 42.26 1.11
N ASP A 50 9.38 43.50 1.46
CA ASP A 50 8.53 44.67 1.34
C ASP A 50 8.30 45.09 -0.13
N GLU A 51 9.31 44.87 -0.98
CA GLU A 51 9.27 45.11 -2.42
C GLU A 51 9.86 43.88 -3.15
N ALA A 52 9.34 43.56 -4.35
CA ALA A 52 9.87 42.45 -5.14
C ALA A 52 9.85 42.79 -6.64
N TYR A 53 10.95 42.49 -7.34
CA TYR A 53 11.13 42.86 -8.74
C TYR A 53 11.55 41.66 -9.58
N GLN A 54 10.92 41.50 -10.74
CA GLN A 54 11.30 40.45 -11.69
C GLN A 54 12.64 40.81 -12.35
N ILE A 55 13.47 39.79 -12.58
CA ILE A 55 14.72 39.87 -13.34
C ILE A 55 14.75 38.82 -14.45
N GLY A 56 15.38 39.15 -15.57
CA GLY A 56 15.50 38.29 -16.75
C GLY A 56 14.18 38.01 -17.49
N GLU A 57 14.25 37.10 -18.47
CA GLU A 57 13.17 36.72 -19.38
C GLU A 57 12.68 35.28 -19.12
N PRO A 58 11.44 34.93 -19.52
CA PRO A 58 10.95 33.54 -19.45
C PRO A 58 11.91 32.56 -20.13
N GLY A 59 12.21 31.44 -19.46
CA GLY A 59 13.14 30.42 -19.94
C GLY A 59 14.57 30.56 -19.42
N GLU A 60 14.90 31.61 -18.66
CA GLU A 60 16.25 31.87 -18.12
C GLU A 60 16.34 31.80 -16.58
N PRO A 61 15.93 30.71 -15.91
CA PRO A 61 15.69 30.68 -14.47
C PRO A 61 16.93 30.94 -13.61
N ILE A 62 18.09 30.35 -13.96
CA ILE A 62 19.35 30.52 -13.21
C ILE A 62 20.14 31.74 -13.71
N ARG A 63 20.19 31.92 -15.04
CA ARG A 63 20.95 33.01 -15.67
C ARG A 63 20.49 34.37 -15.17
N SER A 64 19.19 34.53 -14.92
CA SER A 64 18.61 35.73 -14.32
C SER A 64 19.29 36.12 -13.01
N TYR A 65 19.42 35.19 -12.06
CA TYR A 65 20.07 35.45 -10.75
C TYR A 65 21.59 35.66 -10.83
N LEU A 66 22.22 35.34 -11.96
CA LEU A 66 23.66 35.55 -12.19
C LEU A 66 23.94 36.85 -12.98
N ASN A 67 22.91 37.62 -13.34
CA ASN A 67 23.06 38.83 -14.14
C ASN A 67 23.43 40.04 -13.28
N ILE A 68 24.74 40.26 -13.13
CA ILE A 68 25.33 41.36 -12.34
C ILE A 68 24.80 42.73 -12.78
N ASP A 69 24.84 43.03 -14.08
CA ASP A 69 24.47 44.35 -14.61
C ASP A 69 22.99 44.68 -14.35
N ALA A 70 22.10 43.70 -14.55
CA ALA A 70 20.68 43.87 -14.28
C ALA A 70 20.41 44.12 -12.79
N ILE A 71 21.08 43.38 -11.90
CA ILE A 71 20.92 43.54 -10.44
C ILE A 71 21.45 44.91 -10.00
N VAL A 72 22.61 45.35 -10.49
CA VAL A 72 23.18 46.68 -10.16
C VAL A 72 22.30 47.81 -10.69
N ALA A 73 21.77 47.69 -11.91
CA ALA A 73 20.86 48.67 -12.49
C ALA A 73 19.56 48.79 -11.69
N LEU A 74 19.00 47.65 -11.26
CA LEU A 74 17.83 47.58 -10.40
C LEU A 74 18.09 48.24 -9.04
N CYS A 75 19.26 47.99 -8.45
CA CYS A 75 19.65 48.61 -7.18
C CYS A 75 19.70 50.14 -7.28
N LYS A 76 20.27 50.68 -8.36
CA LYS A 76 20.30 52.12 -8.62
C LYS A 76 18.90 52.70 -8.85
N LYS A 77 18.04 51.97 -9.58
CA LYS A 77 16.67 52.42 -9.91
C LYS A 77 15.77 52.53 -8.68
N HIS A 78 16.00 51.70 -7.66
CA HIS A 78 15.12 51.57 -6.49
C HIS A 78 15.76 52.02 -5.17
N ASP A 79 16.83 52.81 -5.25
CA ASP A 79 17.54 53.42 -4.11
C ASP A 79 17.94 52.38 -3.04
N ILE A 80 18.60 51.31 -3.47
CA ILE A 80 19.08 50.24 -2.59
C ILE A 80 20.41 50.65 -1.94
N ASP A 81 20.50 50.59 -0.60
CA ASP A 81 21.71 50.96 0.13
C ASP A 81 22.74 49.84 0.19
N ALA A 82 22.25 48.60 0.34
CA ALA A 82 23.08 47.41 0.52
C ALA A 82 22.48 46.17 -0.15
N VAL A 83 23.35 45.28 -0.60
CA VAL A 83 22.99 43.98 -1.16
C VAL A 83 23.60 42.87 -0.32
N HIS A 84 22.74 41.99 0.19
CA HIS A 84 23.17 40.75 0.81
C HIS A 84 23.12 39.62 -0.24
N PRO A 85 24.24 38.94 -0.53
CA PRO A 85 24.25 37.93 -1.59
C PRO A 85 23.72 36.56 -1.13
N GLY A 86 23.61 36.32 0.18
CA GLY A 86 23.27 35.01 0.71
C GLY A 86 24.42 34.02 0.46
N TYR A 87 24.10 32.83 -0.04
CA TYR A 87 25.08 31.82 -0.45
C TYR A 87 24.79 31.29 -1.86
N GLY A 88 25.81 30.78 -2.55
CA GLY A 88 25.69 30.41 -3.96
C GLY A 88 25.44 31.62 -4.86
N PHE A 89 25.10 31.39 -6.13
CA PHE A 89 24.93 32.43 -7.14
C PHE A 89 26.14 33.38 -7.22
N LEU A 90 25.99 34.63 -6.78
CA LEU A 90 26.98 35.70 -6.88
C LEU A 90 27.74 35.95 -5.56
N SER A 91 27.50 35.16 -4.50
CA SER A 91 28.04 35.39 -3.16
C SER A 91 29.56 35.38 -3.05
N GLU A 92 30.23 34.67 -3.94
CA GLU A 92 31.69 34.53 -3.97
C GLU A 92 32.30 35.20 -5.19
N ARG A 93 31.53 36.00 -5.95
CA ARG A 93 31.99 36.62 -7.20
C ARG A 93 32.63 37.98 -6.91
N PRO A 94 33.96 38.15 -7.04
CA PRO A 94 34.62 39.43 -6.76
C PRO A 94 34.09 40.55 -7.66
N GLY A 95 33.79 40.24 -8.92
CA GLY A 95 33.22 41.19 -9.88
C GLY A 95 31.85 41.74 -9.50
N PHE A 96 31.04 40.97 -8.75
CA PHE A 96 29.74 41.46 -8.26
C PHE A 96 29.93 42.48 -7.12
N ALA A 97 30.77 42.14 -6.14
CA ALA A 97 31.10 43.04 -5.03
C ALA A 97 31.76 44.35 -5.53
N ASP A 98 32.65 44.26 -6.51
CA ASP A 98 33.27 45.43 -7.15
C ASP A 98 32.25 46.29 -7.91
N ALA A 99 31.33 45.69 -8.67
CA ALA A 99 30.29 46.40 -9.39
C ALA A 99 29.33 47.16 -8.44
N LEU A 100 28.98 46.56 -7.31
CA LEU A 100 28.17 47.21 -6.26
C LEU A 100 28.93 48.38 -5.61
N THR A 101 30.21 48.18 -5.29
CA THR A 101 31.08 49.21 -4.70
C THR A 101 31.19 50.43 -5.63
N LYS A 102 31.44 50.21 -6.93
CA LYS A 102 31.46 51.25 -7.97
C LYS A 102 30.12 51.97 -8.13
N ALA A 103 29.02 51.32 -7.78
CA ALA A 103 27.68 51.89 -7.79
C ALA A 103 27.28 52.60 -6.48
N GLY A 104 28.15 52.62 -5.46
CA GLY A 104 27.88 53.23 -4.15
C GLY A 104 27.01 52.38 -3.22
N ILE A 105 26.79 51.11 -3.57
CA ILE A 105 25.94 50.15 -2.86
C ILE A 105 26.85 49.23 -2.02
N VAL A 106 26.52 49.02 -0.75
CA VAL A 106 27.33 48.18 0.15
C VAL A 106 27.10 46.70 -0.15
N PHE A 107 28.18 45.96 -0.39
CA PHE A 107 28.14 44.50 -0.42
C PHE A 107 28.22 43.96 1.02
N VAL A 108 27.18 43.24 1.47
CA VAL A 108 27.18 42.63 2.81
C VAL A 108 27.96 41.32 2.77
N GLY A 109 29.27 41.44 2.89
CA GLY A 109 30.23 40.34 2.81
C GLY A 109 31.67 40.84 2.96
N PRO A 110 32.67 39.98 2.70
CA PRO A 110 34.07 40.37 2.79
C PRO A 110 34.48 41.32 1.67
N SER A 111 35.67 41.93 1.78
CA SER A 111 36.19 42.83 0.76
C SER A 111 36.48 42.11 -0.57
N VAL A 112 36.48 42.86 -1.68
CA VAL A 112 36.83 42.35 -3.04
C VAL A 112 38.20 41.68 -3.04
N ARG A 113 39.14 42.18 -2.23
CA ARG A 113 40.46 41.57 -2.06
C ARG A 113 40.35 40.19 -1.41
N SER A 114 39.64 40.08 -0.29
CA SER A 114 39.40 38.82 0.40
C SER A 114 38.72 37.81 -0.53
N LEU A 115 37.72 38.23 -1.33
CA LEU A 115 37.08 37.38 -2.34
C LEU A 115 38.05 36.88 -3.42
N ASN A 116 38.95 37.73 -3.92
CA ASN A 116 39.94 37.32 -4.91
C ASN A 116 40.98 36.34 -4.33
N GLN A 117 41.45 36.57 -3.10
CA GLN A 117 42.48 35.72 -2.48
C GLN A 117 41.94 34.35 -2.04
N LEU A 118 40.68 34.29 -1.65
CA LEU A 118 40.05 33.08 -1.10
C LEU A 118 39.21 32.32 -2.13
N GLY A 119 38.84 32.95 -3.25
CA GLY A 119 38.00 32.36 -4.29
C GLY A 119 38.71 31.32 -5.18
N ASP A 120 40.04 31.32 -5.20
CA ASP A 120 40.85 30.27 -5.83
C ASP A 120 41.47 29.36 -4.75
N LYS A 121 41.26 28.05 -4.88
CA LYS A 121 41.76 27.06 -3.91
C LYS A 121 43.27 27.01 -3.85
N MET A 122 43.96 27.27 -4.96
CA MET A 122 45.43 27.29 -4.98
C MET A 122 45.96 28.50 -4.20
N SER A 123 45.41 29.70 -4.44
CA SER A 123 45.81 30.91 -3.69
C SER A 123 45.45 30.81 -2.20
N ALA A 124 44.30 30.21 -1.87
CA ALA A 124 43.90 29.99 -0.49
C ALA A 124 44.83 29.01 0.25
N ARG A 125 45.33 27.97 -0.43
CA ARG A 125 46.32 27.04 0.13
C ARG A 125 47.67 27.71 0.38
N GLU A 126 48.18 28.49 -0.58
CA GLU A 126 49.41 29.28 -0.36
C GLU A 126 49.28 30.24 0.83
N LEU A 127 48.09 30.82 1.02
CA LEU A 127 47.81 31.68 2.16
C LEU A 127 47.82 30.89 3.49
N ALA A 128 47.22 29.70 3.51
CA ALA A 128 47.23 28.83 4.68
C ALA A 128 48.65 28.40 5.05
N GLU A 129 49.48 28.03 4.08
CA GLU A 129 50.91 27.72 4.29
C GLU A 129 51.68 28.91 4.87
N LYS A 130 51.50 30.12 4.30
CA LYS A 130 52.09 31.36 4.82
C LYS A 130 51.64 31.69 6.24
N ALA A 131 50.40 31.33 6.60
CA ALA A 131 49.85 31.49 7.93
C ALA A 131 50.29 30.39 8.92
N GLY A 132 51.11 29.43 8.48
CA GLY A 132 51.58 28.31 9.30
C GLY A 132 50.49 27.28 9.62
N VAL A 133 49.45 27.18 8.79
CA VAL A 133 48.36 26.21 8.93
C VAL A 133 48.64 24.98 8.06
N PRO A 134 48.50 23.75 8.59
CA PRO A 134 48.74 22.54 7.82
C PRO A 134 47.81 22.44 6.60
N VAL A 135 48.36 22.08 5.44
CA VAL A 135 47.62 21.77 4.21
C VAL A 135 47.87 20.31 3.81
N LEU A 136 46.96 19.71 3.03
CA LEU A 136 47.23 18.42 2.41
C LEU A 136 48.40 18.58 1.43
N GLY A 137 49.37 17.64 1.42
CA GLY A 137 50.48 17.70 0.46
C GLY A 137 50.00 17.74 -1.00
N GLY A 138 50.87 18.19 -1.90
CA GLY A 138 50.59 18.37 -3.33
C GLY A 138 51.30 19.61 -3.87
N GLN A 139 51.10 19.94 -5.15
CA GLN A 139 51.64 21.15 -5.75
C GLN A 139 50.59 22.25 -5.86
N ASN A 140 50.97 23.50 -5.57
CA ASN A 140 50.12 24.69 -5.75
C ASN A 140 50.15 25.19 -7.20
N LYS A 141 50.26 24.28 -8.17
CA LYS A 141 50.33 24.57 -9.62
C LYS A 141 49.35 23.67 -10.38
N PRO A 142 48.63 24.23 -11.38
CA PRO A 142 47.72 23.43 -12.19
C PRO A 142 48.48 22.39 -13.01
N LEU A 143 47.95 21.18 -13.05
CA LEU A 143 48.45 20.08 -13.88
C LEU A 143 48.05 20.31 -15.34
N ARG A 144 48.99 20.05 -16.25
CA ARG A 144 48.76 20.19 -17.71
C ARG A 144 49.06 18.92 -18.50
N ASP A 145 49.83 18.01 -17.92
CA ASP A 145 50.34 16.83 -18.59
C ASP A 145 50.09 15.57 -17.74
N ALA A 146 49.78 14.46 -18.39
CA ALA A 146 49.45 13.20 -17.71
C ALA A 146 50.67 12.55 -17.05
N ASP A 147 51.87 12.66 -17.65
CA ASP A 147 53.10 12.08 -17.09
C ASP A 147 53.53 12.87 -15.84
N GLU A 148 53.38 14.20 -15.86
CA GLU A 148 53.56 15.06 -14.67
C GLU A 148 52.62 14.66 -13.53
N ALA A 149 51.34 14.43 -13.85
CA ALA A 149 50.33 14.02 -12.88
C ALA A 149 50.64 12.65 -12.25
N VAL A 150 51.09 11.68 -13.05
CA VAL A 150 51.47 10.34 -12.57
C VAL A 150 52.69 10.42 -11.66
N ALA A 151 53.75 11.11 -12.07
CA ALA A 151 54.96 11.27 -11.26
C ALA A 151 54.67 11.95 -9.91
N LEU A 152 53.80 12.98 -9.92
CA LEU A 152 53.36 13.64 -8.69
C LEU A 152 52.55 12.68 -7.80
N ALA A 153 51.59 11.95 -8.37
CA ALA A 153 50.77 11.00 -7.61
C ALA A 153 51.61 9.87 -6.98
N GLU A 154 52.61 9.35 -7.69
CA GLU A 154 53.55 8.35 -7.17
C GLU A 154 54.38 8.90 -6.00
N SER A 155 54.83 10.15 -6.08
CA SER A 155 55.58 10.80 -5.00
C SER A 155 54.74 11.04 -3.74
N MET A 156 53.43 11.23 -3.91
CA MET A 156 52.47 11.47 -2.82
C MET A 156 51.93 10.17 -2.20
N GLY A 157 51.94 9.09 -2.98
CA GLY A 157 51.33 7.81 -2.65
C GLY A 157 49.83 7.79 -2.93
N PHE A 158 49.35 6.71 -3.57
CA PHE A 158 47.93 6.48 -3.79
C PHE A 158 47.21 6.01 -2.51
N PRO A 159 45.89 6.31 -2.36
CA PRO A 159 45.05 7.05 -3.29
C PRO A 159 45.26 8.58 -3.21
N VAL A 160 45.05 9.23 -4.35
CA VAL A 160 45.06 10.71 -4.49
C VAL A 160 43.68 11.21 -4.93
N ILE A 161 43.41 12.49 -4.77
CA ILE A 161 42.19 13.14 -5.25
C ILE A 161 42.53 14.25 -6.23
N LEU A 162 41.92 14.19 -7.41
CA LEU A 162 41.98 15.23 -8.43
C LEU A 162 40.86 16.24 -8.16
N LYS A 163 41.17 17.54 -8.18
CA LYS A 163 40.22 18.62 -7.90
C LYS A 163 40.35 19.76 -8.91
N ALA A 164 39.23 20.35 -9.32
CA ALA A 164 39.20 21.61 -10.06
C ALA A 164 39.57 22.81 -9.17
N ALA A 165 40.42 23.71 -9.67
CA ALA A 165 40.87 24.90 -8.93
C ALA A 165 39.72 25.85 -8.54
N HIS A 166 38.76 26.01 -9.45
CA HIS A 166 37.59 26.89 -9.31
C HIS A 166 36.31 26.12 -8.95
N GLY A 167 36.44 24.84 -8.56
CA GLY A 167 35.30 23.95 -8.35
C GLY A 167 34.65 24.11 -6.97
N GLY A 168 33.32 24.17 -6.93
CA GLY A 168 32.51 24.24 -5.71
C GLY A 168 31.39 23.19 -5.66
N GLY A 169 30.91 22.87 -4.46
CA GLY A 169 29.72 22.01 -4.26
C GLY A 169 29.90 20.53 -4.62
N GLY A 170 31.13 20.01 -4.53
CA GLY A 170 31.42 18.59 -4.76
C GLY A 170 31.65 18.17 -6.22
N ARG A 171 31.51 19.10 -7.18
CA ARG A 171 31.66 18.84 -8.63
C ARG A 171 33.12 19.05 -9.09
N GLY A 172 33.57 18.25 -10.05
CA GLY A 172 34.95 18.30 -10.53
C GLY A 172 35.99 17.74 -9.55
N MET A 173 35.61 16.76 -8.72
CA MET A 173 36.53 16.03 -7.84
C MET A 173 36.47 14.53 -8.11
N ARG A 174 37.62 13.83 -8.15
CA ARG A 174 37.69 12.39 -8.39
C ARG A 174 38.80 11.74 -7.59
N VAL A 175 38.47 10.65 -6.89
CA VAL A 175 39.46 9.82 -6.20
C VAL A 175 40.09 8.89 -7.22
N ILE A 176 41.42 8.80 -7.19
CA ILE A 176 42.24 8.00 -8.09
C ILE A 176 42.97 6.96 -7.25
N ALA A 177 42.73 5.68 -7.54
CA ALA A 177 43.26 4.58 -6.74
C ALA A 177 44.60 4.06 -7.27
N SER A 178 44.87 4.19 -8.57
CA SER A 178 46.10 3.72 -9.22
C SER A 178 46.58 4.65 -10.33
N ALA A 179 47.83 4.44 -10.78
CA ALA A 179 48.44 5.21 -11.85
C ALA A 179 47.72 5.03 -13.21
N GLU A 180 47.13 3.86 -13.49
CA GLU A 180 46.48 3.60 -14.78
C GLU A 180 45.19 4.43 -14.98
N GLU A 181 44.50 4.79 -13.90
CA GLU A 181 43.24 5.55 -13.94
C GLU A 181 43.47 7.05 -14.21
N LEU A 182 44.64 7.56 -13.85
CA LEU A 182 44.91 8.99 -13.75
C LEU A 182 44.84 9.75 -15.08
N PRO A 183 45.39 9.26 -16.22
CA PRO A 183 45.34 10.00 -17.49
C PRO A 183 43.92 10.25 -17.98
N THR A 184 43.07 9.21 -17.94
CA THR A 184 41.66 9.31 -18.37
C THR A 184 40.85 10.21 -17.44
N ALA A 185 41.11 10.11 -16.13
CA ALA A 185 40.43 10.94 -15.14
C ALA A 185 40.84 12.42 -15.23
N LEU A 186 42.10 12.70 -15.53
CA LEU A 186 42.63 14.06 -15.72
C LEU A 186 41.93 14.77 -16.88
N GLU A 187 41.91 14.17 -18.07
CA GLU A 187 41.24 14.75 -19.25
C GLU A 187 39.75 15.02 -18.98
N ALA A 188 39.07 14.06 -18.36
CA ALA A 188 37.65 14.18 -18.06
C ALA A 188 37.38 15.28 -17.02
N ALA A 189 38.22 15.43 -16.00
CA ALA A 189 38.10 16.48 -14.99
C ALA A 189 38.42 17.87 -15.56
N MET A 190 39.42 18.01 -16.42
CA MET A 190 39.73 19.28 -17.11
C MET A 190 38.56 19.72 -18.01
N ARG A 191 37.98 18.79 -18.78
CA ARG A 191 36.81 19.06 -19.63
C ARG A 191 35.58 19.44 -18.81
N GLU A 192 35.32 18.72 -17.72
CA GLU A 192 34.23 19.01 -16.80
C GLU A 192 34.41 20.40 -16.16
N SER A 193 35.62 20.70 -15.68
CA SER A 193 35.96 22.00 -15.09
C SER A 193 35.77 23.15 -16.08
N LYS A 194 36.24 22.99 -17.32
CA LYS A 194 36.07 23.99 -18.37
C LYS A 194 34.61 24.27 -18.69
N THR A 195 33.80 23.21 -18.74
CA THR A 195 32.36 23.31 -19.04
C THR A 195 31.59 23.94 -17.88
N ALA A 196 31.92 23.58 -16.64
CA ALA A 196 31.16 23.99 -15.46
C ALA A 196 31.62 25.34 -14.87
N PHE A 197 32.93 25.63 -14.92
CA PHE A 197 33.56 26.76 -14.22
C PHE A 197 34.32 27.71 -15.15
N GLY A 198 34.47 27.36 -16.44
CA GLY A 198 35.16 28.20 -17.43
C GLY A 198 36.69 28.15 -17.37
N SER A 199 37.26 27.29 -16.52
CA SER A 199 38.71 27.06 -16.38
C SER A 199 39.02 25.56 -16.45
N ASP A 200 40.08 25.17 -17.16
CA ASP A 200 40.56 23.79 -17.25
C ASP A 200 41.61 23.44 -16.18
N GLU A 201 41.86 24.34 -15.22
CA GLU A 201 42.85 24.15 -14.16
C GLU A 201 42.40 23.12 -13.11
N VAL A 202 43.21 22.07 -12.97
CA VAL A 202 43.03 20.99 -12.00
C VAL A 202 44.34 20.72 -11.24
N PHE A 203 44.24 20.21 -10.02
CA PHE A 203 45.38 19.88 -9.17
C PHE A 203 45.16 18.57 -8.39
N LEU A 204 46.25 17.98 -7.88
CA LEU A 204 46.22 16.76 -7.09
C LEU A 204 46.47 17.04 -5.60
N GLU A 205 45.77 16.31 -4.76
CA GLU A 205 45.96 16.27 -3.31
C GLU A 205 46.01 14.83 -2.79
N ARG A 206 46.62 14.65 -1.63
CA ARG A 206 46.57 13.38 -0.91
C ARG A 206 45.12 13.12 -0.48
N PHE A 207 44.59 11.92 -0.76
CA PHE A 207 43.24 11.56 -0.34
C PHE A 207 43.24 10.99 1.08
N VAL A 208 42.53 11.63 2.00
CA VAL A 208 42.32 11.12 3.36
C VAL A 208 41.14 10.17 3.37
N GLN A 209 41.41 8.86 3.51
CA GLN A 209 40.37 7.82 3.38
C GLN A 209 39.32 7.87 4.49
N ARG A 210 39.75 8.11 5.73
CA ARG A 210 38.90 8.21 6.92
C ARG A 210 38.93 9.62 7.49
N ALA A 211 38.25 10.53 6.81
CA ALA A 211 38.22 11.93 7.21
C ALA A 211 36.92 12.30 7.93
N ARG A 212 37.04 13.23 8.88
CA ARG A 212 35.94 14.09 9.31
C ARG A 212 36.08 15.44 8.61
N HIS A 213 34.98 15.97 8.10
CA HIS A 213 34.95 17.32 7.55
C HIS A 213 34.52 18.28 8.66
N ILE A 214 35.47 19.04 9.18
CA ILE A 214 35.25 19.98 10.28
C ILE A 214 35.47 21.39 9.76
N GLU A 215 34.58 22.31 10.09
CA GLU A 215 34.67 23.68 9.62
C GLU A 215 34.46 24.67 10.77
N VAL A 216 35.10 25.83 10.70
CA VAL A 216 35.08 26.84 11.76
C VAL A 216 34.40 28.10 11.25
N GLN A 217 33.36 28.53 11.96
CA GLN A 217 32.71 29.81 11.70
C GLN A 217 33.60 30.95 12.19
N ILE A 218 33.92 31.90 11.32
CA ILE A 218 34.58 33.15 11.69
C ILE A 218 33.68 34.35 11.40
N ILE A 219 33.86 35.41 12.18
CA ILE A 219 33.23 36.71 11.94
C ILE A 219 34.20 37.82 12.33
N GLY A 220 34.37 38.80 11.44
CA GLY A 220 35.28 39.92 11.68
C GLY A 220 34.69 41.27 11.26
N ASP A 221 35.15 42.35 11.89
CA ASP A 221 34.75 43.74 11.57
C ASP A 221 35.86 44.51 10.82
N GLY A 222 36.92 43.81 10.40
CA GLY A 222 38.12 44.35 9.77
C GLY A 222 39.22 44.78 10.76
N GLU A 223 38.88 44.99 12.03
CA GLU A 223 39.83 45.25 13.13
C GLU A 223 39.94 44.04 14.08
N ASN A 224 38.80 43.45 14.43
CA ASN A 224 38.62 42.31 15.32
C ASN A 224 38.13 41.09 14.54
N LEU A 225 38.55 39.90 14.98
CA LEU A 225 38.16 38.62 14.40
C LEU A 225 37.95 37.59 15.50
N VAL A 226 36.80 36.92 15.49
CA VAL A 226 36.45 35.84 16.44
C VAL A 226 35.94 34.61 15.69
N HIS A 227 36.05 33.44 16.34
CA HIS A 227 35.41 32.21 15.88
C HIS A 227 34.15 31.90 16.69
N LEU A 228 33.13 31.35 16.05
CA LEU A 228 31.88 30.87 16.69
C LEU A 228 31.88 29.34 16.81
N TYR A 229 33.04 28.79 17.19
CA TYR A 229 33.32 27.34 17.24
C TYR A 229 33.21 26.63 15.88
N GLU A 230 33.32 25.31 15.93
CA GLU A 230 33.31 24.42 14.79
C GLU A 230 31.94 23.76 14.53
N ARG A 231 31.76 23.28 13.30
CA ARG A 231 30.70 22.39 12.87
C ARG A 231 31.30 21.10 12.30
N ASP A 232 30.62 19.99 12.54
CA ASP A 232 30.92 18.73 11.87
C ASP A 232 29.96 18.53 10.69
N CYS A 233 30.53 18.51 9.49
CA CYS A 233 29.83 18.32 8.23
C CYS A 233 30.28 17.02 7.53
N SER A 234 30.73 16.03 8.31
CA SER A 234 31.24 14.75 7.81
C SER A 234 30.15 13.90 7.17
N VAL A 235 28.88 14.11 7.48
CA VAL A 235 27.81 13.31 6.89
C VAL A 235 27.52 13.80 5.47
N GLN A 236 28.12 13.11 4.50
CA GLN A 236 28.13 13.50 3.09
C GLN A 236 27.71 12.35 2.18
N ARG A 237 27.09 12.70 1.06
CA ARG A 237 26.84 11.78 -0.06
C ARG A 237 27.51 12.35 -1.30
N ARG A 238 28.42 11.60 -1.93
CA ARG A 238 29.20 12.07 -3.10
C ARG A 238 29.80 13.47 -2.88
N HIS A 239 30.40 13.67 -1.70
CA HIS A 239 31.00 14.94 -1.27
C HIS A 239 30.04 16.13 -1.09
N GLN A 240 28.72 15.89 -1.04
CA GLN A 240 27.73 16.91 -0.69
C GLN A 240 27.24 16.72 0.74
N LYS A 241 27.22 17.80 1.52
CA LYS A 241 26.76 17.83 2.93
C LYS A 241 25.26 17.50 3.01
N VAL A 242 24.90 16.59 3.92
CA VAL A 242 23.51 16.13 4.12
C VAL A 242 23.00 16.48 5.52
N VAL A 243 23.83 16.24 6.55
CA VAL A 243 23.54 16.53 7.95
C VAL A 243 24.74 17.24 8.56
N GLU A 244 24.48 18.32 9.29
CA GLU A 244 25.53 19.12 9.94
C GLU A 244 25.27 19.22 11.44
N LEU A 245 26.33 19.18 12.24
CA LEU A 245 26.28 19.22 13.71
C LEU A 245 27.08 20.41 14.24
N ALA A 246 26.64 20.99 15.36
CA ALA A 246 27.44 21.91 16.16
C ALA A 246 27.24 21.63 17.66
N PRO A 247 28.28 21.69 18.50
CA PRO A 247 29.69 21.55 18.11
C PRO A 247 29.99 20.14 17.56
N ALA A 248 31.21 19.90 17.08
CA ALA A 248 31.62 18.58 16.60
C ALA A 248 31.67 17.56 17.77
N PRO A 249 30.96 16.41 17.68
CA PRO A 249 30.97 15.41 18.75
C PRO A 249 32.32 14.71 18.87
N ASN A 250 32.70 14.28 20.07
CA ASN A 250 33.95 13.54 20.36
C ASN A 250 35.23 14.19 19.81
N LEU A 251 35.25 15.51 19.60
CA LEU A 251 36.45 16.22 19.19
C LEU A 251 37.30 16.51 20.43
N ALA A 252 38.57 16.08 20.41
CA ALA A 252 39.50 16.35 21.49
C ALA A 252 39.68 17.88 21.68
N PRO A 253 39.70 18.41 22.92
CA PRO A 253 39.73 19.86 23.15
C PRO A 253 40.91 20.57 22.48
N ASP A 254 42.10 19.97 22.49
CA ASP A 254 43.31 20.49 21.85
C ASP A 254 43.19 20.56 20.32
N VAL A 255 42.54 19.57 19.70
CA VAL A 255 42.24 19.59 18.26
C VAL A 255 41.24 20.68 17.93
N ARG A 256 40.19 20.85 18.74
CA ARG A 256 39.20 21.92 18.58
C ARG A 256 39.87 23.29 18.66
N ASP A 257 40.67 23.52 19.69
CA ASP A 257 41.38 24.78 19.89
C ASP A 257 42.35 25.05 18.74
N GLY A 258 43.08 24.00 18.28
CA GLY A 258 43.96 24.08 17.11
C GLY A 258 43.24 24.45 15.82
N LEU A 259 42.08 23.85 15.54
CA LEU A 259 41.23 24.18 14.38
C LEU A 259 40.76 25.64 14.44
N CYS A 260 40.28 26.08 15.61
CA CYS A 260 39.78 27.44 15.80
C CYS A 260 40.92 28.47 15.67
N GLU A 261 42.09 28.20 16.25
CA GLU A 261 43.26 29.06 16.13
C GLU A 261 43.76 29.13 14.68
N ALA A 262 43.79 28.00 13.97
CA ALA A 262 44.16 27.93 12.55
C ALA A 262 43.20 28.78 11.68
N ALA A 263 41.90 28.70 11.93
CA ALA A 263 40.91 29.52 11.23
C ALA A 263 41.14 31.03 11.46
N LEU A 264 41.43 31.42 12.70
CA LEU A 264 41.79 32.81 13.03
C LEU A 264 43.11 33.25 12.39
N LYS A 265 44.11 32.39 12.30
CA LYS A 265 45.39 32.68 11.61
C LYS A 265 45.17 32.96 10.13
N ILE A 266 44.38 32.13 9.44
CA ILE A 266 44.02 32.34 8.03
C ILE A 266 43.25 33.65 7.86
N GLY A 267 42.24 33.89 8.71
CA GLY A 267 41.46 35.13 8.66
C GLY A 267 42.27 36.39 8.98
N LYS A 268 43.36 36.30 9.75
CA LYS A 268 44.30 37.41 9.94
C LYS A 268 45.24 37.59 8.74
N ALA A 269 45.69 36.48 8.15
CA ALA A 269 46.63 36.50 7.02
C ALA A 269 46.03 37.08 5.74
N VAL A 270 44.72 36.94 5.51
CA VAL A 270 44.04 37.51 4.33
C VAL A 270 43.93 39.05 4.39
N GLY A 271 44.00 39.64 5.59
CA GLY A 271 43.97 41.09 5.77
C GLY A 271 45.22 41.80 5.23
N ALA A 272 45.18 43.13 5.11
CA ALA A 272 46.35 43.97 4.77
C ALA A 272 46.51 45.10 5.79
N ASP A 273 47.74 45.60 5.92
CA ASP A 273 48.02 46.81 6.71
C ASP A 273 47.51 46.74 8.16
N GLY A 274 47.51 45.52 8.74
CA GLY A 274 47.04 45.25 10.09
C GLY A 274 45.54 44.93 10.23
N SER A 275 44.78 44.91 9.13
CA SER A 275 43.37 44.44 9.12
C SER A 275 43.25 42.91 9.15
N CYS A 276 42.03 42.41 9.36
CA CYS A 276 41.66 40.99 9.29
C CYS A 276 40.47 40.77 8.33
N TYR A 277 40.09 39.51 8.13
CA TYR A 277 38.93 39.11 7.35
C TYR A 277 37.65 39.82 7.82
N GLU A 278 36.87 40.35 6.88
CA GLU A 278 35.65 41.09 7.17
C GLU A 278 34.38 40.24 6.99
N ASN A 279 33.36 40.53 7.80
CA ASN A 279 32.05 39.86 7.78
C ASN A 279 32.14 38.37 8.17
N ALA A 280 31.10 37.58 7.87
CA ALA A 280 31.08 36.14 8.15
C ALA A 280 31.71 35.31 7.03
N GLY A 281 32.51 34.33 7.44
CA GLY A 281 33.09 33.32 6.55
C GLY A 281 33.30 32.02 7.30
N THR A 282 33.65 30.96 6.57
CA THR A 282 33.94 29.65 7.16
C THR A 282 35.26 29.12 6.64
N VAL A 283 36.09 28.62 7.55
CA VAL A 283 37.34 27.91 7.20
C VAL A 283 37.09 26.41 7.34
N GLU A 284 37.26 25.66 6.26
CA GLU A 284 36.99 24.22 6.22
C GLU A 284 38.29 23.40 6.34
N PHE A 285 38.21 22.27 7.05
CA PHE A 285 39.30 21.35 7.32
C PHE A 285 38.88 19.90 7.11
N LEU A 286 39.85 19.05 6.75
CA LEU A 286 39.74 17.60 6.87
C LEU A 286 40.57 17.13 8.06
N LEU A 287 39.92 16.51 9.03
CA LEU A 287 40.54 15.82 10.16
C LEU A 287 40.69 14.34 9.82
N ASP A 288 41.93 13.87 9.73
CA ASP A 288 42.23 12.45 9.60
C ASP A 288 42.00 11.75 10.96
N VAL A 289 41.05 10.83 10.99
CA VAL A 289 40.64 10.14 12.22
C VAL A 289 41.73 9.22 12.75
N ASP A 290 42.60 8.70 11.88
CA ASP A 290 43.63 7.73 12.28
C ASP A 290 44.85 8.42 12.91
N SER A 291 45.26 9.58 12.35
CA SER A 291 46.40 10.36 12.85
C SER A 291 46.01 11.48 13.82
N ASN A 292 44.72 11.81 13.91
CA ASN A 292 44.17 12.96 14.63
C ASN A 292 44.77 14.31 14.18
N GLN A 293 45.23 14.39 12.92
CA GLN A 293 45.76 15.60 12.30
C GLN A 293 44.71 16.26 11.40
N PHE A 294 44.62 17.58 11.43
CA PHE A 294 43.73 18.34 10.55
C PHE A 294 44.51 19.09 9.47
N PHE A 295 43.86 19.26 8.32
CA PHE A 295 44.43 19.93 7.15
C PHE A 295 43.41 20.91 6.57
N PHE A 296 43.85 22.12 6.28
CA PHE A 296 43.04 23.13 5.58
C PHE A 296 42.65 22.64 4.18
N ILE A 297 41.40 22.92 3.79
CA ILE A 297 40.90 22.61 2.43
C ILE A 297 40.43 23.86 1.67
N GLU A 298 39.59 24.69 2.27
CA GLU A 298 39.07 25.90 1.61
C GLU A 298 38.55 26.91 2.63
N VAL A 299 38.36 28.15 2.17
CA VAL A 299 37.55 29.15 2.87
C VAL A 299 36.32 29.41 2.03
N ASN A 300 35.15 29.41 2.66
CA ASN A 300 33.90 29.88 2.08
C ASN A 300 33.71 31.33 2.52
N PRO A 301 34.01 32.35 1.68
CA PRO A 301 34.02 33.74 2.09
C PRO A 301 32.61 34.35 2.11
N ARG A 302 31.67 33.67 2.79
CA ARG A 302 30.23 33.98 2.88
C ARG A 302 29.58 33.19 4.01
N ILE A 303 28.29 33.46 4.24
CA ILE A 303 27.44 32.58 5.07
C ILE A 303 27.26 31.19 4.41
N GLN A 304 27.01 30.16 5.22
CA GLN A 304 26.71 28.81 4.76
C GLN A 304 25.28 28.37 5.14
N VAL A 305 24.80 27.31 4.50
CA VAL A 305 23.45 26.76 4.71
C VAL A 305 23.26 26.36 6.18
N GLU A 306 24.32 25.78 6.76
CA GLU A 306 24.46 25.23 8.10
C GLU A 306 24.85 26.24 9.20
N HIS A 307 24.82 27.55 8.93
CA HIS A 307 25.04 28.56 9.98
C HIS A 307 24.05 28.39 11.15
N THR A 308 22.86 27.86 10.89
CA THR A 308 21.77 27.67 11.86
C THR A 308 22.18 26.84 13.07
N VAL A 309 22.99 25.78 12.90
CA VAL A 309 23.43 24.96 14.04
C VAL A 309 24.37 25.74 14.95
N THR A 310 25.21 26.62 14.38
CA THR A 310 26.07 27.53 15.14
C THR A 310 25.25 28.55 15.92
N GLU A 311 24.24 29.17 15.29
CA GLU A 311 23.34 30.11 15.98
C GLU A 311 22.62 29.43 17.16
N GLU A 312 22.13 28.20 16.96
CA GLU A 312 21.39 27.47 18.00
C GLU A 312 22.24 27.17 19.24
N VAL A 313 23.53 26.83 19.06
CA VAL A 313 24.42 26.51 20.20
C VAL A 313 25.11 27.71 20.81
N THR A 314 25.34 28.78 20.05
CA THR A 314 26.02 30.00 20.56
C THR A 314 25.05 31.08 21.02
N GLY A 315 23.83 31.10 20.50
CA GLY A 315 22.86 32.18 20.69
C GLY A 315 23.17 33.45 19.89
N ILE A 316 24.15 33.41 18.98
CA ILE A 316 24.57 34.55 18.16
C ILE A 316 23.84 34.50 16.81
N ASP A 317 23.13 35.56 16.45
CA ASP A 317 22.54 35.72 15.11
C ASP A 317 23.62 36.17 14.12
N VAL A 318 24.07 35.26 13.27
CA VAL A 318 25.15 35.49 12.31
C VAL A 318 24.70 36.50 11.25
N VAL A 319 23.50 36.33 10.68
CA VAL A 319 23.01 37.20 9.58
C VAL A 319 22.79 38.63 10.04
N ARG A 320 22.20 38.82 11.23
CA ARG A 320 22.07 40.14 11.85
C ARG A 320 23.44 40.79 12.05
N SER A 321 24.41 40.02 12.52
CA SER A 321 25.79 40.50 12.70
C SER A 321 26.44 40.89 11.38
N GLN A 322 26.24 40.12 10.30
CA GLN A 322 26.72 40.48 8.96
C GLN A 322 26.22 41.85 8.50
N ILE A 323 24.93 42.13 8.71
CA ILE A 323 24.31 43.41 8.32
C ILE A 323 24.89 44.56 9.14
N LEU A 324 24.97 44.42 10.47
CA LEU A 324 25.49 45.46 11.37
C LEU A 324 26.97 45.76 11.09
N ILE A 325 27.79 44.73 10.86
CA ILE A 325 29.20 44.90 10.49
C ILE A 325 29.32 45.65 9.16
N ALA A 326 28.48 45.33 8.17
CA ALA A 326 28.46 46.05 6.90
C ALA A 326 28.00 47.52 7.05
N GLN A 327 27.22 47.85 8.09
CA GLN A 327 26.92 49.24 8.46
C GLN A 327 28.10 49.93 9.16
N GLY A 328 29.17 49.21 9.52
CA GLY A 328 30.37 49.73 10.15
C GLY A 328 30.42 49.57 11.68
N HIS A 329 29.51 48.80 12.28
CA HIS A 329 29.57 48.45 13.71
C HIS A 329 30.73 47.51 14.02
N LYS A 330 31.31 47.65 15.22
CA LYS A 330 32.37 46.78 15.72
C LYS A 330 31.80 45.57 16.45
N LEU A 331 32.53 44.46 16.51
CA LEU A 331 32.13 43.26 17.25
C LEU A 331 31.89 43.54 18.74
N THR A 332 32.59 44.54 19.30
CA THR A 332 32.48 44.98 20.69
C THR A 332 31.29 45.91 20.96
N ASP A 333 30.59 46.38 19.93
CA ASP A 333 29.43 47.24 20.12
C ASP A 333 28.25 46.43 20.69
N GLU A 334 27.54 47.01 21.65
CA GLU A 334 26.42 46.35 22.34
C GLU A 334 25.31 45.89 21.38
N ILE A 335 25.08 46.63 20.29
CA ILE A 335 24.06 46.29 19.27
C ILE A 335 24.41 45.02 18.47
N VAL A 336 25.70 44.70 18.33
CA VAL A 336 26.17 43.48 17.67
C VAL A 336 26.11 42.30 18.66
N GLY A 337 26.45 42.55 19.92
CA GLY A 337 26.22 41.58 21.01
C GLY A 337 27.17 40.37 21.03
N ILE A 338 28.32 40.44 20.34
CA ILE A 338 29.32 39.35 20.30
C ILE A 338 30.44 39.58 21.33
N GLY A 339 31.08 40.76 21.32
CA GLY A 339 32.18 41.08 22.23
C GLY A 339 33.50 40.40 21.85
N THR A 340 34.19 39.85 22.85
CA THR A 340 35.50 39.21 22.72
C THR A 340 35.38 37.67 22.76
N GLN A 341 36.41 36.96 22.27
CA GLN A 341 36.41 35.49 22.14
C GLN A 341 36.03 34.74 23.43
N ASP A 342 36.43 35.25 24.61
CA ASP A 342 36.18 34.63 25.92
C ASP A 342 34.69 34.63 26.34
N LYS A 343 33.87 35.44 25.69
CA LYS A 343 32.41 35.52 25.94
C LYS A 343 31.61 34.49 25.15
N ILE A 344 32.19 33.92 24.11
CA ILE A 344 31.52 32.99 23.20
C ILE A 344 31.60 31.58 23.78
N ARG A 345 30.46 30.89 23.89
CA ARG A 345 30.36 29.52 24.41
C ARG A 345 29.31 28.74 23.63
N THR A 346 29.45 27.42 23.60
CA THR A 346 28.41 26.54 23.07
C THR A 346 27.53 26.00 24.20
N ASN A 347 26.24 25.83 23.94
CA ASN A 347 25.27 25.23 24.86
C ASN A 347 24.53 24.07 24.19
N GLY A 348 24.84 22.85 24.64
CA GLY A 348 24.29 21.63 24.07
C GLY A 348 24.79 21.35 22.65
N PHE A 349 23.97 20.64 21.88
CA PHE A 349 24.20 20.26 20.50
C PHE A 349 23.03 20.71 19.63
N ALA A 350 23.32 21.09 18.40
CA ALA A 350 22.36 21.30 17.34
C ALA A 350 22.70 20.44 16.13
N MET A 351 21.67 19.95 15.45
CA MET A 351 21.81 19.24 14.18
C MET A 351 20.86 19.81 13.14
N GLN A 352 21.31 19.91 11.89
CA GLN A 352 20.49 20.33 10.77
C GLN A 352 20.28 19.17 9.79
N CYS A 353 19.04 19.03 9.32
CA CYS A 353 18.69 18.18 8.18
C CYS A 353 17.99 19.02 7.12
N ARG A 354 18.29 18.74 5.86
CA ARG A 354 17.63 19.39 4.71
C ARG A 354 16.58 18.45 4.16
N VAL A 355 15.32 18.82 4.28
CA VAL A 355 14.24 18.09 3.64
C VAL A 355 14.16 18.52 2.17
N THR A 356 14.37 17.58 1.25
CA THR A 356 14.39 17.81 -0.20
C THR A 356 13.34 16.97 -0.90
N THR A 357 13.08 17.24 -2.19
CA THR A 357 12.24 16.39 -3.05
C THR A 357 12.97 15.19 -3.66
N GLU A 358 14.23 14.94 -3.29
CA GLU A 358 15.00 13.81 -3.79
C GLU A 358 14.40 12.49 -3.31
N ASP A 359 14.12 11.57 -4.24
CA ASP A 359 13.59 10.25 -3.94
C ASP A 359 14.75 9.26 -3.69
N PRO A 360 15.00 8.82 -2.44
CA PRO A 360 16.10 7.91 -2.16
C PRO A 360 15.91 6.52 -2.78
N ALA A 361 14.65 6.13 -3.08
CA ALA A 361 14.36 4.89 -3.79
C ALA A 361 14.64 4.98 -5.30
N ASN A 362 14.80 6.19 -5.83
CA ASN A 362 15.11 6.48 -7.23
C ASN A 362 16.42 7.25 -7.37
N GLN A 363 17.48 6.77 -6.71
CA GLN A 363 18.84 7.32 -6.77
C GLN A 363 18.97 8.80 -6.39
N PHE A 364 18.03 9.34 -5.60
CA PHE A 364 17.94 10.75 -5.20
C PHE A 364 17.67 11.69 -6.39
N LEU A 365 17.03 11.20 -7.45
CA LEU A 365 16.46 12.08 -8.45
C LEU A 365 15.41 12.98 -7.77
N PRO A 366 15.46 14.31 -7.95
CA PRO A 366 14.46 15.18 -7.37
C PRO A 366 13.12 15.02 -8.06
N ASP A 367 12.08 14.90 -7.25
CA ASP A 367 10.69 14.90 -7.68
C ASP A 367 10.16 16.33 -7.84
N TYR A 368 9.17 16.50 -8.70
CA TYR A 368 8.60 17.80 -9.09
C TYR A 368 7.09 17.75 -9.11
N GLY A 369 6.47 18.93 -9.09
CA GLY A 369 5.03 19.06 -9.18
C GLY A 369 4.43 19.81 -7.99
N ARG A 370 3.14 19.63 -7.80
CA ARG A 370 2.36 20.39 -6.82
C ARG A 370 2.41 19.72 -5.46
N ILE A 371 2.78 20.48 -4.43
CA ILE A 371 2.62 20.06 -3.03
C ILE A 371 1.14 20.20 -2.67
N THR A 372 0.41 19.08 -2.62
CA THR A 372 -1.02 19.08 -2.31
C THR A 372 -1.29 19.30 -0.82
N HIS A 373 -0.34 18.89 0.04
CA HIS A 373 -0.42 19.12 1.47
C HIS A 373 0.96 19.29 2.08
N TYR A 374 1.14 20.35 2.87
CA TYR A 374 2.34 20.61 3.66
C TYR A 374 1.97 20.90 5.12
N ARG A 375 2.42 20.03 6.02
CA ARG A 375 2.38 20.25 7.46
C ARG A 375 3.78 20.11 8.04
N SER A 376 4.31 21.22 8.52
CA SER A 376 5.56 21.25 9.28
C SER A 376 5.38 20.70 10.69
N ALA A 377 6.47 20.23 11.28
CA ALA A 377 6.54 19.81 12.68
C ALA A 377 7.34 20.84 13.50
N ALA A 378 6.79 21.29 14.63
CA ALA A 378 7.37 22.33 15.48
C ALA A 378 7.45 21.88 16.95
N GLY A 379 7.91 22.74 17.85
CA GLY A 379 7.97 22.48 19.30
C GLY A 379 9.31 22.89 19.89
N LEU A 380 9.50 22.62 21.19
CA LEU A 380 10.71 23.02 21.92
C LEU A 380 11.99 22.49 21.24
N GLY A 381 12.90 23.42 20.91
CA GLY A 381 14.19 23.11 20.32
C GLY A 381 14.14 22.68 18.85
N ILE A 382 13.05 22.98 18.14
CA ILE A 382 12.96 22.83 16.68
C ILE A 382 12.90 24.22 16.05
N ARG A 383 13.82 24.46 15.12
CA ARG A 383 13.86 25.63 14.24
C ARG A 383 13.59 25.20 12.79
N LEU A 384 12.83 26.00 12.07
CA LEU A 384 12.46 25.76 10.68
C LEU A 384 12.78 26.98 9.80
N ASP A 385 13.57 26.74 8.77
CA ASP A 385 13.86 27.72 7.72
C ASP A 385 13.32 27.16 6.39
N ALA A 386 12.08 27.50 6.09
CA ALA A 386 11.35 27.02 4.92
C ALA A 386 11.80 27.74 3.63
N GLY A 387 12.02 26.97 2.58
CA GLY A 387 12.28 27.47 1.22
C GLY A 387 10.98 27.63 0.45
N THR A 388 10.67 26.69 -0.43
CA THR A 388 9.52 26.73 -1.35
C THR A 388 8.30 25.96 -0.82
N ALA A 389 8.34 25.44 0.42
CA ALA A 389 7.34 24.50 0.90
C ALA A 389 6.13 25.16 1.58
N PHE A 390 4.98 25.12 0.91
CA PHE A 390 3.65 25.42 1.47
C PHE A 390 2.56 24.64 0.70
N SER A 391 1.37 24.49 1.29
CA SER A 391 0.26 23.82 0.61
C SER A 391 -0.14 24.58 -0.65
N GLY A 392 -0.12 23.91 -1.80
CA GLY A 392 -0.36 24.48 -3.12
C GLY A 392 0.90 24.93 -3.88
N ALA A 393 2.07 24.91 -3.25
CA ALA A 393 3.34 25.27 -3.89
C ALA A 393 3.65 24.34 -5.08
N VAL A 394 4.34 24.86 -6.09
CA VAL A 394 4.82 24.09 -7.24
C VAL A 394 6.34 24.02 -7.18
N VAL A 395 6.87 22.80 -7.12
CA VAL A 395 8.30 22.53 -7.15
C VAL A 395 8.72 22.36 -8.62
N ASN A 396 9.53 23.31 -9.11
CA ASN A 396 10.00 23.34 -10.49
C ASN A 396 11.36 22.64 -10.64
N PRO A 397 11.67 22.08 -11.82
CA PRO A 397 12.94 21.37 -12.09
C PRO A 397 14.16 22.30 -12.29
N PHE A 398 13.98 23.61 -12.21
CA PHE A 398 15.02 24.58 -12.58
C PHE A 398 16.00 24.91 -11.46
N TYR A 399 15.65 24.60 -10.20
CA TYR A 399 16.36 25.02 -9.00
C TYR A 399 16.75 23.82 -8.12
N ASP A 400 17.34 24.10 -6.96
CA ASP A 400 17.59 23.10 -5.94
C ASP A 400 16.28 22.49 -5.41
N SER A 401 16.37 21.25 -4.93
CA SER A 401 15.24 20.44 -4.47
C SER A 401 14.82 20.72 -3.02
N MET A 402 15.39 21.77 -2.40
CA MET A 402 15.20 22.05 -0.97
C MET A 402 13.80 22.57 -0.67
N LEU A 403 13.11 21.91 0.27
CA LEU A 403 11.79 22.29 0.77
C LEU A 403 11.90 23.12 2.06
N VAL A 404 12.60 22.57 3.06
CA VAL A 404 12.75 23.18 4.39
C VAL A 404 14.01 22.66 5.07
N LYS A 405 14.73 23.54 5.75
CA LYS A 405 15.78 23.16 6.70
C LYS A 405 15.17 22.98 8.07
N VAL A 406 15.48 21.86 8.70
CA VAL A 406 15.07 21.55 10.06
C VAL A 406 16.32 21.57 10.91
N THR A 407 16.31 22.34 11.99
CA THR A 407 17.41 22.35 12.97
C THR A 407 16.86 21.96 14.33
N ALA A 408 17.44 20.95 14.95
CA ALA A 408 17.06 20.46 16.27
C ALA A 408 18.18 20.71 17.27
N ARG A 409 17.88 21.39 18.39
CA ARG A 409 18.80 21.64 19.50
C ARG A 409 18.41 20.84 20.73
N ALA A 410 19.37 20.28 21.45
CA ALA A 410 19.18 19.68 22.78
C ALA A 410 20.48 19.68 23.61
N PRO A 411 20.43 19.37 24.92
CA PRO A 411 21.65 19.30 25.74
C PRO A 411 22.68 18.22 25.34
N SER A 412 22.26 17.17 24.61
CA SER A 412 23.15 16.10 24.12
C SER A 412 22.84 15.75 22.66
N LEU A 413 23.81 15.15 21.95
CA LEU A 413 23.64 14.70 20.56
C LEU A 413 22.48 13.72 20.43
N ALA A 414 22.38 12.73 21.32
CA ALA A 414 21.29 11.76 21.32
C ALA A 414 19.93 12.43 21.48
N ALA A 415 19.79 13.41 22.39
CA ALA A 415 18.54 14.13 22.58
C ALA A 415 18.19 15.03 21.38
N ALA A 416 19.20 15.61 20.71
CA ALA A 416 18.99 16.37 19.47
C ALA A 416 18.54 15.42 18.34
N GLY A 417 19.14 14.23 18.26
CA GLY A 417 18.74 13.14 17.37
C GLY A 417 17.29 12.72 17.58
N SER A 418 16.87 12.48 18.83
CA SER A 418 15.47 12.14 19.14
C SER A 418 14.49 13.27 18.80
N ARG A 419 14.88 14.54 18.97
CA ARG A 419 14.04 15.69 18.57
C ARG A 419 13.90 15.77 17.05
N MET A 420 15.01 15.57 16.32
CA MET A 420 15.02 15.53 14.86
C MET A 420 14.18 14.35 14.34
N ASP A 421 14.34 13.17 14.90
CA ASP A 421 13.55 11.97 14.58
C ASP A 421 12.05 12.23 14.72
N ARG A 422 11.61 12.70 15.90
CA ARG A 422 10.22 13.09 16.14
C ARG A 422 9.72 14.11 15.13
N CYS A 423 10.52 15.16 14.86
CA CYS A 423 10.16 16.21 13.92
C CYS A 423 9.95 15.66 12.50
N LEU A 424 10.91 14.88 11.99
CA LEU A 424 10.86 14.25 10.67
C LEU A 424 9.68 13.26 10.54
N GLN A 425 9.37 12.50 11.60
CA GLN A 425 8.21 11.61 11.63
C GLN A 425 6.86 12.35 11.65
N GLU A 426 6.81 13.58 12.17
CA GLU A 426 5.58 14.40 12.24
C GLU A 426 5.26 15.15 10.93
N PHE A 427 6.28 15.40 10.10
CA PHE A 427 6.11 16.06 8.79
C PHE A 427 5.09 15.31 7.93
N ARG A 428 4.21 16.06 7.27
CA ARG A 428 3.31 15.52 6.24
C ARG A 428 3.48 16.36 4.98
N ILE A 429 4.19 15.80 4.02
CA ILE A 429 4.39 16.38 2.69
C ILE A 429 3.77 15.41 1.68
N ARG A 430 2.87 15.91 0.84
CA ARG A 430 2.13 15.15 -0.18
C ARG A 430 2.18 15.87 -1.52
N GLY A 431 2.05 15.10 -2.60
CA GLY A 431 2.14 15.58 -3.97
C GLY A 431 3.54 15.41 -4.58
N VAL A 432 4.59 15.35 -3.75
CA VAL A 432 5.96 15.02 -4.15
C VAL A 432 6.60 14.04 -3.16
N LYS A 433 7.58 13.26 -3.61
CA LYS A 433 8.47 12.44 -2.79
C LYS A 433 9.42 13.33 -1.99
N THR A 434 10.02 12.74 -0.95
CA THR A 434 10.97 13.45 -0.07
C THR A 434 12.05 12.52 0.44
N ASN A 435 13.21 13.07 0.77
CA ASN A 435 14.33 12.34 1.37
C ASN A 435 14.14 11.97 2.87
N ILE A 436 13.01 12.32 3.50
CA ILE A 436 12.72 12.07 4.94
C ILE A 436 12.99 10.61 5.38
N PRO A 437 12.56 9.55 4.65
CA PRO A 437 12.80 8.18 5.08
C PRO A 437 14.30 7.84 5.21
N PHE A 438 15.12 8.39 4.31
CA PHE A 438 16.57 8.25 4.36
C PHE A 438 17.16 9.01 5.55
N LEU A 439 16.74 10.27 5.77
CA LEU A 439 17.18 11.06 6.92
C LEU A 439 16.86 10.37 8.26
N LEU A 440 15.67 9.78 8.40
CA LEU A 440 15.28 9.03 9.60
C LEU A 440 16.20 7.83 9.86
N LYS A 441 16.60 7.09 8.82
CA LYS A 441 17.58 6.00 8.99
C LYS A 441 18.96 6.54 9.38
N LEU A 442 19.41 7.60 8.72
CA LEU A 442 20.73 8.19 8.93
C LEU A 442 20.93 8.73 10.34
N ILE A 443 19.99 9.54 10.85
CA ILE A 443 20.14 10.16 12.18
C ILE A 443 19.97 9.18 13.35
N ASN A 444 19.34 8.02 13.09
CA ASN A 444 19.17 6.96 14.08
C ASN A 444 20.25 5.86 13.93
N HIS A 445 21.18 5.99 12.98
CA HIS A 445 22.24 5.02 12.78
C HIS A 445 23.22 5.04 13.96
N PRO A 446 23.64 3.88 14.52
CA PRO A 446 24.50 3.83 15.70
C PRO A 446 25.79 4.65 15.56
N THR A 447 26.49 4.57 14.43
CA THR A 447 27.72 5.34 14.15
C THR A 447 27.49 6.85 14.17
N PHE A 448 26.32 7.32 13.70
CA PHE A 448 25.99 8.74 13.72
C PHE A 448 25.73 9.23 15.15
N LEU A 449 24.90 8.51 15.92
CA LEU A 449 24.59 8.86 17.31
C LEU A 449 25.79 8.73 18.26
N ALA A 450 26.73 7.84 17.94
CA ALA A 450 28.01 7.73 18.63
C ALA A 450 28.92 8.93 18.35
N GLY A 451 28.67 9.76 17.32
CA GLY A 451 29.53 10.88 16.94
C GLY A 451 30.78 10.45 16.17
N GLU A 452 30.72 9.30 15.50
CA GLU A 452 31.86 8.65 14.81
C GLU A 452 31.73 8.70 13.27
N ALA A 453 30.80 9.51 12.76
CA ALA A 453 30.57 9.64 11.32
C ALA A 453 31.82 10.19 10.60
N THR A 454 32.17 9.57 9.48
CA THR A 454 33.20 10.06 8.54
C THR A 454 32.54 10.49 7.24
N THR A 455 33.29 11.16 6.36
CA THR A 455 32.86 11.57 5.00
C THR A 455 32.35 10.43 4.14
N ARG A 456 32.62 9.18 4.52
CA ARG A 456 32.23 7.97 3.78
C ARG A 456 31.06 7.20 4.40
N LEU A 457 30.50 7.63 5.53
CA LEU A 457 29.44 6.89 6.24
C LEU A 457 28.31 6.47 5.29
N ILE A 458 27.75 7.40 4.52
CA ILE A 458 26.64 7.10 3.61
C ILE A 458 27.08 6.14 2.49
N ASP A 459 28.27 6.36 1.92
CA ASP A 459 28.79 5.56 0.80
C ASP A 459 29.18 4.13 1.21
N THR A 460 29.45 3.88 2.50
CA THR A 460 29.85 2.55 3.03
C THR A 460 28.77 1.81 3.79
N THR A 461 27.55 2.34 3.87
CA THR A 461 26.47 1.78 4.70
C THR A 461 25.20 1.50 3.87
N PRO A 462 25.14 0.36 3.14
CA PRO A 462 24.05 0.04 2.23
C PRO A 462 22.66 -0.03 2.88
N GLU A 463 22.59 -0.44 4.14
CA GLU A 463 21.37 -0.51 4.95
C GLU A 463 20.64 0.84 5.10
N LEU A 464 21.31 1.99 4.89
CA LEU A 464 20.65 3.31 4.86
C LEU A 464 19.67 3.45 3.70
N PHE A 465 19.83 2.67 2.63
CA PHE A 465 18.99 2.72 1.42
C PHE A 465 17.84 1.69 1.44
N GLU A 466 17.79 0.81 2.45
CA GLU A 466 16.71 -0.15 2.63
C GLU A 466 15.49 0.52 3.28
N LEU A 467 14.73 1.31 2.53
CA LEU A 467 13.65 2.12 3.09
C LEU A 467 12.43 1.26 3.48
N PRO A 468 11.78 1.53 4.62
CA PRO A 468 10.55 0.82 5.00
C PRO A 468 9.41 1.15 4.01
N LYS A 469 8.70 0.12 3.54
CA LYS A 469 7.52 0.28 2.69
C LYS A 469 6.42 1.02 3.46
N ARG A 470 6.04 2.22 2.99
CA ARG A 470 4.96 3.01 3.60
C ARG A 470 3.61 2.33 3.33
N ARG A 471 2.87 1.98 4.38
CA ARG A 471 1.52 1.41 4.25
C ARG A 471 0.52 2.52 3.88
N ASP A 472 -0.04 2.46 2.68
CA ASP A 472 -0.94 3.50 2.15
C ASP A 472 -2.44 3.14 2.23
N ARG A 473 -2.84 2.55 3.36
CA ARG A 473 -4.19 1.94 3.50
C ARG A 473 -5.34 2.94 3.33
N ALA A 474 -5.20 4.15 3.87
CA ALA A 474 -6.25 5.16 3.78
C ALA A 474 -6.46 5.62 2.33
N THR A 475 -5.39 5.88 1.59
CA THR A 475 -5.47 6.29 0.17
C THR A 475 -6.14 5.19 -0.65
N LYS A 476 -5.75 3.93 -0.46
CA LYS A 476 -6.36 2.80 -1.18
C LYS A 476 -7.88 2.68 -0.95
N LEU A 477 -8.35 2.86 0.29
CA LEU A 477 -9.78 2.88 0.61
C LEU A 477 -10.49 4.08 -0.02
N LEU A 478 -9.88 5.27 0.01
CA LEU A 478 -10.44 6.44 -0.67
C LEU A 478 -10.49 6.23 -2.19
N THR A 479 -9.53 5.53 -2.80
CA THR A 479 -9.57 5.15 -4.21
C THR A 479 -10.74 4.23 -4.52
N TYR A 480 -11.02 3.23 -3.68
CA TYR A 480 -12.20 2.38 -3.87
C TYR A 480 -13.51 3.17 -3.79
N LEU A 481 -13.62 4.06 -2.79
CA LEU A 481 -14.80 4.92 -2.64
C LEU A 481 -14.94 5.88 -3.82
N ALA A 482 -13.85 6.49 -4.28
CA ALA A 482 -13.83 7.37 -5.46
C ALA A 482 -14.28 6.64 -6.73
N GLU A 483 -13.73 5.44 -6.98
CA GLU A 483 -14.15 4.58 -8.09
C GLU A 483 -15.63 4.24 -8.02
N THR A 484 -16.13 3.86 -6.83
CA THR A 484 -17.54 3.51 -6.66
C THR A 484 -18.46 4.73 -6.83
N ILE A 485 -18.04 5.93 -6.39
CA ILE A 485 -18.79 7.18 -6.56
C ILE A 485 -18.86 7.60 -8.03
N VAL A 486 -17.76 7.46 -8.78
CA VAL A 486 -17.69 7.91 -10.19
C VAL A 486 -18.26 6.87 -11.15
N ASN A 487 -17.89 5.61 -10.98
CA ASN A 487 -18.17 4.54 -11.95
C ASN A 487 -19.29 3.57 -11.51
N GLY A 488 -19.74 3.65 -10.25
CA GLY A 488 -20.66 2.66 -9.67
C GLY A 488 -19.99 1.32 -9.38
N ASN A 489 -20.73 0.44 -8.70
CA ASN A 489 -20.31 -0.94 -8.45
C ASN A 489 -21.08 -1.90 -9.38
N GLU A 490 -20.35 -2.67 -10.19
CA GLU A 490 -20.90 -3.60 -11.19
C GLU A 490 -21.88 -4.62 -10.63
N LEU A 491 -21.84 -4.91 -9.32
CA LEU A 491 -22.78 -5.81 -8.67
C LEU A 491 -24.21 -5.27 -8.57
N VAL A 492 -24.36 -3.93 -8.52
CA VAL A 492 -25.64 -3.27 -8.20
C VAL A 492 -26.08 -2.25 -9.25
N VAL A 493 -25.22 -1.89 -10.21
CA VAL A 493 -25.60 -1.04 -11.34
C VAL A 493 -26.79 -1.67 -12.09
N GLY A 494 -27.83 -0.86 -12.32
CA GLY A 494 -29.06 -1.29 -13.00
C GLY A 494 -30.00 -2.15 -12.14
N ARG A 495 -29.74 -2.32 -10.84
CA ARG A 495 -30.58 -3.08 -9.90
C ARG A 495 -31.32 -2.15 -8.92
N PRO A 496 -32.35 -2.64 -8.20
CA PRO A 496 -33.01 -1.87 -7.14
C PRO A 496 -32.00 -1.35 -6.10
N VAL A 497 -32.10 -0.08 -5.71
CA VAL A 497 -31.13 0.57 -4.81
C VAL A 497 -31.65 0.55 -3.37
N ALA A 498 -30.81 0.12 -2.43
CA ALA A 498 -31.12 0.20 -1.01
C ALA A 498 -31.17 1.67 -0.54
N THR A 499 -32.26 2.06 0.12
CA THR A 499 -32.44 3.43 0.62
C THR A 499 -31.85 3.64 2.02
N ARG A 500 -31.63 2.56 2.77
CA ARG A 500 -31.08 2.63 4.12
C ARG A 500 -29.59 2.93 4.07
N ARG A 501 -29.19 4.03 4.71
CA ARG A 501 -27.78 4.38 4.97
C ARG A 501 -27.39 4.27 6.45
N THR A 502 -28.37 4.38 7.35
CA THR A 502 -28.14 4.28 8.79
C THR A 502 -27.68 2.87 9.17
N PRO A 503 -26.67 2.72 10.06
CA PRO A 503 -26.25 1.41 10.57
C PRO A 503 -27.42 0.59 11.11
N ALA A 504 -27.31 -0.75 11.03
CA ALA A 504 -28.26 -1.64 11.66
C ALA A 504 -28.14 -1.56 13.20
N PRO A 505 -29.26 -1.55 13.95
CA PRO A 505 -29.22 -1.37 15.40
C PRO A 505 -28.69 -2.65 16.06
N VAL A 506 -27.49 -2.57 16.63
CA VAL A 506 -26.88 -3.69 17.38
C VAL A 506 -27.48 -3.73 18.79
N PRO A 507 -27.97 -4.89 19.28
CA PRO A 507 -28.43 -5.04 20.65
C PRO A 507 -27.33 -4.67 21.65
N GLU A 508 -27.69 -3.92 22.70
CA GLU A 508 -26.74 -3.55 23.75
C GLU A 508 -26.30 -4.79 24.54
N THR A 509 -24.98 -4.92 24.71
CA THR A 509 -24.35 -5.92 25.58
C THR A 509 -23.31 -5.24 26.44
N ASP A 510 -23.14 -5.68 27.69
CA ASP A 510 -22.04 -5.19 28.54
C ASP A 510 -20.69 -5.62 27.94
N PRO A 511 -19.85 -4.70 27.45
CA PRO A 511 -18.58 -5.05 26.81
C PRO A 511 -17.54 -5.61 27.79
N LEU A 512 -17.77 -5.50 29.10
CA LEU A 512 -16.90 -6.06 30.15
C LEU A 512 -17.38 -7.42 30.65
N ALA A 513 -18.64 -7.79 30.39
CA ALA A 513 -19.16 -9.09 30.75
C ALA A 513 -18.47 -10.18 29.92
N LYS A 514 -18.18 -11.31 30.56
CA LYS A 514 -17.75 -12.50 29.83
C LYS A 514 -18.99 -13.15 29.21
N PRO A 515 -18.91 -13.62 27.96
CA PRO A 515 -19.97 -14.42 27.38
C PRO A 515 -20.32 -15.62 28.27
N PRO A 516 -21.60 -16.02 28.39
CA PRO A 516 -21.97 -17.24 29.09
C PRO A 516 -21.32 -18.47 28.43
N LYS A 517 -21.11 -19.54 29.21
CA LYS A 517 -20.59 -20.80 28.64
C LYS A 517 -21.52 -21.32 27.54
N GLY A 518 -20.95 -21.75 26.42
CA GLY A 518 -21.68 -22.35 25.31
C GLY A 518 -21.10 -23.69 24.86
N THR A 519 -21.55 -24.18 23.71
CA THR A 519 -21.16 -25.50 23.18
C THR A 519 -19.68 -25.62 22.82
N LYS A 520 -19.01 -24.52 22.45
CA LYS A 520 -17.56 -24.54 22.21
C LYS A 520 -16.78 -24.76 23.50
N ASP A 521 -17.26 -24.25 24.63
CA ASP A 521 -16.63 -24.49 25.92
C ASP A 521 -16.72 -25.96 26.32
N ILE A 522 -17.89 -26.59 26.10
CA ILE A 522 -18.09 -28.03 26.34
C ILE A 522 -17.14 -28.86 25.48
N PHE A 523 -17.05 -28.57 24.18
CA PHE A 523 -16.14 -29.24 23.27
C PHE A 523 -14.67 -29.06 23.67
N ARG A 524 -14.27 -27.85 24.08
CA ARG A 524 -12.90 -27.55 24.53
C ARG A 524 -12.57 -28.27 25.85
N GLU A 525 -13.51 -28.34 26.79
CA GLU A 525 -13.32 -28.94 28.12
C GLU A 525 -13.35 -30.47 28.08
N SER A 526 -14.19 -31.09 27.24
CA SER A 526 -14.49 -32.53 27.29
C SER A 526 -14.25 -33.28 25.97
N GLY A 527 -13.74 -32.61 24.93
CA GLY A 527 -13.54 -33.21 23.61
C GLY A 527 -14.84 -33.60 22.91
N VAL A 528 -14.71 -34.27 21.76
CA VAL A 528 -15.86 -34.65 20.92
C VAL A 528 -16.75 -35.72 21.59
N GLU A 529 -16.15 -36.70 22.29
CA GLU A 529 -16.90 -37.72 23.02
C GLU A 529 -17.76 -37.11 24.15
N GLY A 530 -17.18 -36.14 24.88
CA GLY A 530 -17.89 -35.39 25.90
C GLY A 530 -19.03 -34.55 25.34
N LEU A 531 -18.82 -33.92 24.18
CA LEU A 531 -19.85 -33.18 23.47
C LEU A 531 -21.00 -34.10 23.02
N VAL A 532 -20.69 -35.23 22.38
CA VAL A 532 -21.70 -36.21 21.92
C VAL A 532 -22.53 -36.73 23.10
N LYS A 533 -21.87 -37.04 24.22
CA LYS A 533 -22.55 -37.44 25.45
C LYS A 533 -23.44 -36.31 26.00
N TRP A 534 -22.96 -35.06 25.98
CA TRP A 534 -23.74 -33.91 26.41
C TRP A 534 -24.98 -33.69 25.54
N ILE A 535 -24.87 -33.84 24.21
CA ILE A 535 -26.00 -33.77 23.27
C ILE A 535 -27.06 -34.81 23.65
N GLY A 536 -26.64 -36.06 23.89
CA GLY A 536 -27.55 -37.15 24.29
C GLY A 536 -28.25 -36.93 25.64
N GLN A 537 -27.73 -36.04 26.49
CA GLN A 537 -28.35 -35.67 27.77
C GLN A 537 -29.37 -34.53 27.65
N GLN A 538 -29.43 -33.82 26.52
CA GLN A 538 -30.35 -32.70 26.35
C GLN A 538 -31.79 -33.20 26.14
N LYS A 539 -32.71 -32.65 26.93
CA LYS A 539 -34.15 -32.88 26.76
C LYS A 539 -34.77 -31.99 25.69
N GLY A 540 -34.28 -30.75 25.59
CA GLY A 540 -34.72 -29.78 24.58
C GLY A 540 -34.14 -30.07 23.19
N LEU A 541 -34.84 -29.62 22.15
CA LEU A 541 -34.26 -29.58 20.80
C LEU A 541 -33.16 -28.51 20.75
N LEU A 542 -31.95 -28.93 20.38
CA LEU A 542 -30.84 -28.03 20.12
C LEU A 542 -30.97 -27.43 18.72
N LEU A 543 -30.54 -26.17 18.55
CA LEU A 543 -30.71 -25.44 17.30
C LEU A 543 -29.39 -24.89 16.76
N THR A 544 -29.17 -25.07 15.47
CA THR A 544 -28.11 -24.41 14.69
C THR A 544 -28.71 -23.23 13.94
N ASP A 545 -28.09 -22.06 14.07
CA ASP A 545 -28.48 -20.88 13.28
C ASP A 545 -27.71 -20.86 11.95
N THR A 546 -28.45 -20.84 10.83
CA THR A 546 -27.91 -20.78 9.46
C THR A 546 -27.89 -19.38 8.84
N THR A 547 -28.27 -18.36 9.61
CA THR A 547 -28.41 -16.96 9.16
C THR A 547 -27.14 -16.44 8.46
N MET A 548 -25.95 -16.81 8.97
CA MET A 548 -24.65 -16.36 8.44
C MET A 548 -24.12 -17.19 7.26
N ARG A 549 -24.82 -18.24 6.81
CA ARG A 549 -24.39 -19.09 5.70
C ARG A 549 -25.54 -19.44 4.75
N ASP A 550 -26.36 -20.42 5.09
CA ASP A 550 -27.32 -20.97 4.12
C ASP A 550 -28.50 -20.05 3.84
N ALA A 551 -28.91 -19.28 4.84
CA ALA A 551 -30.04 -18.40 4.74
C ALA A 551 -29.83 -17.32 3.66
N HIS A 552 -28.72 -16.57 3.75
CA HIS A 552 -28.38 -15.57 2.75
C HIS A 552 -27.86 -16.16 1.44
N GLN A 553 -27.33 -17.39 1.46
CA GLN A 553 -27.06 -18.14 0.22
C GLN A 553 -28.35 -18.42 -0.55
N SER A 554 -29.45 -18.69 0.15
CA SER A 554 -30.75 -18.99 -0.44
C SER A 554 -31.54 -17.75 -0.86
N LEU A 555 -31.48 -16.67 -0.05
CA LEU A 555 -32.32 -15.48 -0.22
C LEU A 555 -31.61 -14.31 -0.91
N LEU A 556 -30.29 -14.17 -0.71
CA LEU A 556 -29.52 -12.97 -1.06
C LEU A 556 -28.29 -13.30 -1.92
N ALA A 557 -28.34 -14.42 -2.66
CA ALA A 557 -27.26 -14.91 -3.52
C ALA A 557 -25.88 -14.94 -2.84
N THR A 558 -25.84 -15.23 -1.54
CA THR A 558 -24.60 -15.29 -0.74
C THR A 558 -23.85 -13.96 -0.66
N ARG A 559 -24.57 -12.83 -0.58
CA ARG A 559 -23.97 -11.48 -0.58
C ARG A 559 -23.79 -10.83 0.78
N VAL A 560 -24.26 -11.44 1.87
CA VAL A 560 -24.04 -10.87 3.21
C VAL A 560 -22.54 -10.81 3.52
N ARG A 561 -22.08 -9.61 3.86
CA ARG A 561 -20.67 -9.23 4.04
C ARG A 561 -20.19 -9.52 5.46
N THR A 562 -18.88 -9.68 5.60
CA THR A 562 -18.21 -9.84 6.91
C THR A 562 -18.53 -8.68 7.85
N TYR A 563 -18.62 -7.45 7.31
CA TYR A 563 -18.97 -6.25 8.08
C TYR A 563 -20.24 -6.48 8.92
N ASP A 564 -21.35 -6.86 8.29
CA ASP A 564 -22.62 -7.00 9.00
C ASP A 564 -22.64 -8.22 9.93
N MET A 565 -21.91 -9.30 9.60
CA MET A 565 -21.80 -10.47 10.48
C MET A 565 -21.00 -10.17 11.76
N VAL A 566 -19.88 -9.45 11.64
CA VAL A 566 -19.01 -9.13 12.77
C VAL A 566 -19.63 -8.09 13.70
N HIS A 567 -20.41 -7.14 13.18
CA HIS A 567 -21.05 -6.11 14.01
C HIS A 567 -22.09 -6.68 14.99
N ILE A 568 -22.78 -7.77 14.63
CA ILE A 568 -23.77 -8.43 15.50
C ILE A 568 -23.17 -9.57 16.33
N ALA A 569 -21.96 -10.03 16.01
CA ALA A 569 -21.31 -11.17 16.65
C ALA A 569 -21.24 -11.08 18.20
N PRO A 570 -20.93 -9.93 18.83
CA PRO A 570 -20.91 -9.84 20.29
C PRO A 570 -22.28 -10.15 20.92
N ALA A 571 -23.36 -9.74 20.27
CA ALA A 571 -24.73 -10.00 20.72
C ALA A 571 -25.08 -11.48 20.62
N TYR A 572 -24.66 -12.17 19.55
CA TYR A 572 -24.81 -13.63 19.46
C TYR A 572 -24.13 -14.35 20.62
N SER A 573 -22.88 -13.98 20.92
CA SER A 573 -22.10 -14.60 21.98
C SER A 573 -22.75 -14.46 23.37
N HIS A 574 -23.41 -13.33 23.64
CA HIS A 574 -24.04 -13.07 24.95
C HIS A 574 -25.50 -13.52 25.04
N LEU A 575 -26.29 -13.30 23.98
CA LEU A 575 -27.74 -13.46 24.02
C LEU A 575 -28.18 -14.86 23.56
N ALA A 576 -27.37 -15.57 22.78
CA ALA A 576 -27.71 -16.86 22.18
C ALA A 576 -26.63 -17.93 22.38
N SER A 577 -25.95 -17.92 23.53
CA SER A 577 -24.89 -18.89 23.88
C SER A 577 -25.36 -20.34 23.93
N GLN A 578 -26.68 -20.57 23.96
CA GLN A 578 -27.33 -21.88 23.98
C GLN A 578 -27.47 -22.53 22.61
N LEU A 579 -27.17 -21.81 21.51
CA LEU A 579 -27.14 -22.40 20.17
C LEU A 579 -26.17 -23.59 20.14
N PHE A 580 -26.55 -24.66 19.41
CA PHE A 580 -25.64 -25.77 19.18
C PHE A 580 -24.42 -25.29 18.40
N SER A 581 -24.66 -24.68 17.25
CA SER A 581 -23.63 -24.09 16.40
C SER A 581 -24.15 -22.90 15.61
N LEU A 582 -23.22 -22.10 15.08
CA LEU A 582 -23.47 -21.12 14.03
C LEU A 582 -22.93 -21.67 12.73
N GLU A 583 -23.81 -21.95 11.77
CA GLU A 583 -23.38 -22.25 10.42
C GLU A 583 -23.05 -20.94 9.70
N MET A 584 -21.76 -20.69 9.51
CA MET A 584 -21.25 -19.38 9.08
C MET A 584 -20.21 -19.47 7.95
N TRP A 585 -19.94 -20.68 7.45
CA TRP A 585 -18.85 -20.92 6.49
C TRP A 585 -19.09 -22.12 5.57
N GLY A 586 -18.26 -22.25 4.53
CA GLY A 586 -18.42 -23.29 3.52
C GLY A 586 -19.60 -23.04 2.59
N GLY A 587 -19.99 -24.06 1.83
CA GLY A 587 -20.92 -23.87 0.70
C GLY A 587 -20.39 -22.81 -0.27
N ALA A 588 -21.23 -21.85 -0.66
CA ALA A 588 -20.84 -20.82 -1.62
C ALA A 588 -20.03 -19.65 -1.02
N THR A 589 -19.99 -19.50 0.31
CA THR A 589 -19.43 -18.27 0.93
C THR A 589 -17.95 -18.07 0.65
N PHE A 590 -17.20 -19.16 0.47
CA PHE A 590 -15.76 -19.12 0.26
C PHE A 590 -15.39 -18.44 -1.08
N ASP A 591 -16.00 -18.86 -2.18
CA ASP A 591 -15.83 -18.19 -3.48
C ASP A 591 -16.45 -16.79 -3.49
N THR A 592 -17.69 -16.64 -3.02
CA THR A 592 -18.44 -15.40 -3.22
C THR A 592 -17.85 -14.22 -2.43
N SER A 593 -17.28 -14.49 -1.25
CA SER A 593 -16.56 -13.48 -0.47
C SER A 593 -15.39 -12.89 -1.26
N MET A 594 -14.55 -13.72 -1.88
CA MET A 594 -13.41 -13.24 -2.68
C MET A 594 -13.85 -12.66 -4.03
N ARG A 595 -14.70 -13.39 -4.76
CA ARG A 595 -15.08 -13.05 -6.14
C ARG A 595 -15.86 -11.75 -6.21
N PHE A 596 -16.89 -11.62 -5.37
CA PHE A 596 -17.86 -10.53 -5.45
C PHE A 596 -17.66 -9.51 -4.32
N LEU A 597 -17.53 -9.96 -3.08
CA LEU A 597 -17.45 -9.06 -1.93
C LEU A 597 -16.03 -8.52 -1.69
N LYS A 598 -15.05 -9.05 -2.42
CA LYS A 598 -13.63 -8.67 -2.36
C LYS A 598 -13.09 -8.71 -0.93
N GLU A 599 -13.46 -9.75 -0.19
CA GLU A 599 -13.04 -9.98 1.19
C GLU A 599 -12.55 -11.42 1.40
N SER A 600 -11.68 -11.61 2.40
CA SER A 600 -11.11 -12.92 2.69
C SER A 600 -12.09 -13.76 3.51
N PRO A 601 -12.45 -14.99 3.06
CA PRO A 601 -13.25 -15.89 3.88
C PRO A 601 -12.51 -16.24 5.17
N TRP A 602 -11.19 -16.43 5.11
CA TRP A 602 -10.36 -16.78 6.28
C TRP A 602 -10.41 -15.70 7.36
N GLN A 603 -10.36 -14.43 6.95
CA GLN A 603 -10.48 -13.33 7.89
C GLN A 603 -11.88 -13.25 8.50
N ARG A 604 -12.93 -13.54 7.72
CA ARG A 604 -14.30 -13.66 8.24
C ARG A 604 -14.40 -14.72 9.34
N LEU A 605 -13.84 -15.91 9.13
CA LEU A 605 -13.79 -16.97 10.14
C LEU A 605 -13.05 -16.50 11.39
N ALA A 606 -11.86 -15.94 11.23
CA ALA A 606 -11.05 -15.45 12.35
C ALA A 606 -11.76 -14.36 13.17
N ASP A 607 -12.31 -13.33 12.51
CA ASP A 607 -13.02 -12.21 13.15
C ASP A 607 -14.26 -12.71 13.91
N LEU A 608 -15.05 -13.61 13.31
CA LEU A 608 -16.21 -14.21 13.96
C LEU A 608 -15.82 -15.12 15.13
N ARG A 609 -14.76 -15.93 14.98
CA ARG A 609 -14.28 -16.84 16.03
C ARG A 609 -13.77 -16.09 17.24
N GLU A 610 -13.03 -15.00 17.03
CA GLU A 610 -12.54 -14.12 18.08
C GLU A 610 -13.71 -13.47 18.84
N THR A 611 -14.71 -12.99 18.10
CA THR A 611 -15.84 -12.25 18.67
C THR A 611 -16.90 -13.15 19.32
N ILE A 612 -17.05 -14.39 18.83
CA ILE A 612 -17.97 -15.40 19.36
C ILE A 612 -17.13 -16.58 19.84
N PRO A 613 -16.52 -16.54 21.04
CA PRO A 613 -15.58 -17.57 21.50
C PRO A 613 -16.24 -18.84 22.09
N ASN A 614 -17.56 -18.80 22.35
CA ASN A 614 -18.29 -19.74 23.19
C ASN A 614 -19.29 -20.66 22.43
N ILE A 615 -19.65 -20.34 21.19
CA ILE A 615 -20.57 -21.16 20.36
C ILE A 615 -19.76 -21.96 19.33
N LEU A 616 -20.13 -23.20 19.03
CA LEU A 616 -19.49 -23.96 17.95
C LEU A 616 -19.69 -23.26 16.60
N THR A 617 -18.66 -23.25 15.79
CA THR A 617 -18.70 -22.77 14.40
C THR A 617 -18.83 -23.96 13.47
N GLN A 618 -19.74 -23.86 12.51
CA GLN A 618 -20.07 -24.93 11.59
C GLN A 618 -19.91 -24.50 10.14
N MET A 619 -19.43 -25.43 9.32
CA MET A 619 -19.35 -25.27 7.87
C MET A 619 -19.96 -26.43 7.10
N LEU A 620 -20.43 -26.14 5.89
CA LEU A 620 -20.78 -27.15 4.90
C LEU A 620 -19.55 -27.47 4.02
N LEU A 621 -19.12 -28.73 4.02
CA LEU A 621 -17.97 -29.23 3.27
C LEU A 621 -18.42 -30.30 2.28
N ARG A 622 -18.13 -30.10 0.98
CA ARG A 622 -18.33 -31.15 -0.02
C ARG A 622 -17.10 -32.04 -0.05
N ALA A 623 -17.28 -33.34 0.14
CA ALA A 623 -16.17 -34.22 0.47
C ALA A 623 -15.05 -34.28 -0.58
N SER A 624 -15.39 -34.37 -1.87
CA SER A 624 -14.40 -34.54 -2.94
C SER A 624 -13.72 -33.25 -3.38
N ASN A 625 -14.28 -32.09 -3.01
CA ASN A 625 -13.88 -30.80 -3.57
C ASN A 625 -13.62 -29.74 -2.50
N ALA A 626 -13.74 -30.08 -1.21
CA ALA A 626 -13.83 -29.16 -0.10
C ALA A 626 -14.92 -28.07 -0.31
N VAL A 627 -14.50 -26.89 -0.77
CA VAL A 627 -15.39 -25.77 -1.12
C VAL A 627 -15.37 -25.44 -2.61
N GLY A 628 -14.43 -25.99 -3.40
CA GLY A 628 -14.21 -25.66 -4.80
C GLY A 628 -15.22 -26.24 -5.79
N TYR A 629 -14.98 -26.03 -7.09
CA TYR A 629 -15.92 -26.39 -8.17
C TYR A 629 -15.58 -27.68 -8.92
N THR A 630 -14.37 -28.20 -8.79
CA THR A 630 -13.89 -29.43 -9.44
C THR A 630 -13.31 -30.39 -8.40
N ASN A 631 -13.06 -31.66 -8.75
CA ASN A 631 -12.39 -32.59 -7.84
C ASN A 631 -10.94 -32.16 -7.64
N TYR A 632 -10.42 -32.37 -6.43
CA TYR A 632 -9.03 -32.13 -6.11
C TYR A 632 -8.36 -33.40 -5.58
N PRO A 633 -7.02 -33.49 -5.69
CA PRO A 633 -6.26 -34.55 -5.05
C PRO A 633 -6.46 -34.53 -3.51
N ASP A 634 -6.29 -35.69 -2.88
CA ASP A 634 -6.55 -35.88 -1.46
C ASP A 634 -5.74 -34.93 -0.56
N ASN A 635 -4.49 -34.63 -0.95
CA ASN A 635 -3.62 -33.75 -0.19
C ASN A 635 -4.15 -32.30 -0.13
N VAL A 636 -4.91 -31.83 -1.12
CA VAL A 636 -5.55 -30.51 -1.12
C VAL A 636 -6.74 -30.49 -0.15
N VAL A 637 -7.57 -31.54 -0.17
CA VAL A 637 -8.73 -31.65 0.74
C VAL A 637 -8.26 -31.74 2.19
N ARG A 638 -7.25 -32.57 2.47
CA ARG A 638 -6.65 -32.70 3.81
C ARG A 638 -6.04 -31.38 4.27
N LEU A 639 -5.28 -30.69 3.41
CA LEU A 639 -4.71 -29.38 3.73
C LEU A 639 -5.78 -28.34 4.06
N PHE A 640 -6.86 -28.29 3.28
CA PHE A 640 -7.95 -27.34 3.53
C PHE A 640 -8.61 -27.59 4.90
N VAL A 641 -8.90 -28.86 5.22
CA VAL A 641 -9.52 -29.23 6.50
C VAL A 641 -8.62 -28.84 7.67
N ARG A 642 -7.32 -29.18 7.59
CA ARG A 642 -6.32 -28.79 8.59
C ARG A 642 -6.32 -27.28 8.83
N GLU A 643 -6.22 -26.50 7.76
CA GLU A 643 -6.19 -25.04 7.86
C GLU A 643 -7.50 -24.46 8.41
N ALA A 644 -8.65 -25.06 8.08
CA ALA A 644 -9.96 -24.67 8.61
C ALA A 644 -10.07 -24.93 10.11
N VAL A 645 -9.63 -26.10 10.59
CA VAL A 645 -9.59 -26.40 12.04
C VAL A 645 -8.67 -25.43 12.77
N GLN A 646 -7.46 -25.20 12.24
CA GLN A 646 -6.50 -24.27 12.84
C GLN A 646 -6.98 -22.82 12.84
N ALA A 647 -7.82 -22.42 11.89
CA ALA A 647 -8.46 -21.10 11.85
C ALA A 647 -9.63 -20.98 12.83
N GLY A 648 -10.09 -22.08 13.41
CA GLY A 648 -11.10 -22.10 14.47
C GLY A 648 -12.46 -22.69 14.07
N MET A 649 -12.55 -23.40 12.93
CA MET A 649 -13.73 -24.17 12.54
C MET A 649 -13.90 -25.40 13.44
N ASP A 650 -15.11 -25.66 13.91
CA ASP A 650 -15.37 -26.77 14.85
C ASP A 650 -16.11 -27.94 14.20
N VAL A 651 -17.22 -27.68 13.51
CA VAL A 651 -18.12 -28.69 12.96
C VAL A 651 -18.04 -28.68 11.44
N PHE A 652 -17.70 -29.83 10.87
CA PHE A 652 -17.65 -30.04 9.42
C PHE A 652 -18.82 -30.93 9.03
N ARG A 653 -19.85 -30.32 8.44
CA ARG A 653 -20.95 -31.04 7.80
C ARG A 653 -20.47 -31.56 6.44
N VAL A 654 -19.96 -32.79 6.44
CA VAL A 654 -19.39 -33.45 5.26
C VAL A 654 -20.51 -34.13 4.48
N PHE A 655 -20.67 -33.79 3.20
CA PHE A 655 -21.65 -34.43 2.32
C PHE A 655 -21.06 -34.78 0.96
N ASP A 656 -21.68 -35.74 0.30
CA ASP A 656 -21.47 -36.05 -1.12
C ASP A 656 -22.75 -35.78 -1.92
N ALA A 657 -22.60 -35.31 -3.17
CA ALA A 657 -23.73 -34.89 -3.98
C ALA A 657 -24.60 -36.06 -4.50
N LEU A 658 -24.10 -37.29 -4.41
CA LEU A 658 -24.77 -38.53 -4.79
C LEU A 658 -24.91 -39.51 -3.61
N ASN A 659 -24.63 -39.05 -2.37
CA ASN A 659 -24.55 -39.87 -1.16
C ASN A 659 -23.56 -41.04 -1.27
N TRP A 660 -22.46 -40.85 -1.99
CA TRP A 660 -21.46 -41.88 -2.18
C TRP A 660 -20.40 -41.87 -1.05
N GLU A 661 -20.45 -42.89 -0.19
CA GLU A 661 -19.65 -42.95 1.03
C GLU A 661 -18.13 -43.05 0.74
N GLN A 662 -17.74 -43.67 -0.38
CA GLN A 662 -16.34 -43.71 -0.81
C GLN A 662 -15.78 -42.30 -1.03
N ASN A 663 -16.59 -41.40 -1.56
CA ASN A 663 -16.19 -40.03 -1.85
C ASN A 663 -16.10 -39.18 -0.56
N MET A 664 -16.81 -39.60 0.50
CA MET A 664 -16.81 -38.93 1.80
C MET A 664 -15.58 -39.26 2.66
N ARG A 665 -14.95 -40.42 2.43
CA ARG A 665 -13.87 -40.96 3.27
C ARG A 665 -12.76 -39.97 3.58
N VAL A 666 -12.13 -39.40 2.56
CA VAL A 666 -10.93 -38.54 2.72
C VAL A 666 -11.21 -37.32 3.59
N ALA A 667 -12.35 -36.65 3.37
CA ALA A 667 -12.74 -35.48 4.14
C ALA A 667 -13.09 -35.86 5.59
N MET A 668 -13.82 -36.97 5.80
CA MET A 668 -14.16 -37.45 7.14
C MET A 668 -12.91 -37.79 7.95
N GLU A 669 -12.00 -38.58 7.38
CA GLU A 669 -10.71 -38.93 8.00
C GLU A 669 -9.92 -37.67 8.36
N ALA A 670 -9.78 -36.72 7.43
CA ALA A 670 -9.07 -35.47 7.68
C ALA A 670 -9.67 -34.67 8.84
N VAL A 671 -11.00 -34.59 8.93
CA VAL A 671 -11.66 -33.85 10.02
C VAL A 671 -11.39 -34.52 11.36
N ILE A 672 -11.47 -35.85 11.42
CA ILE A 672 -11.25 -36.62 12.64
C ILE A 672 -9.79 -36.52 13.08
N GLU A 673 -8.84 -36.71 12.15
CA GLU A 673 -7.40 -36.65 12.42
C GLU A 673 -6.96 -35.28 12.96
N GLU A 674 -7.52 -34.19 12.42
CA GLU A 674 -7.21 -32.81 12.84
C GLU A 674 -7.96 -32.40 14.12
N GLY A 675 -8.81 -33.27 14.66
CA GLY A 675 -9.55 -33.02 15.91
C GLY A 675 -10.80 -32.16 15.76
N GLY A 676 -11.36 -32.05 14.54
CA GLY A 676 -12.66 -31.42 14.28
C GLY A 676 -13.84 -32.37 14.53
N ILE A 677 -15.05 -31.81 14.56
CA ILE A 677 -16.30 -32.57 14.69
C ILE A 677 -16.81 -32.95 13.30
N CYS A 678 -16.56 -34.19 12.89
CA CYS A 678 -17.12 -34.77 11.68
C CYS A 678 -18.63 -35.06 11.82
N GLU A 679 -19.45 -34.26 11.12
CA GLU A 679 -20.89 -34.50 10.93
C GLU A 679 -21.12 -35.05 9.51
N ALA A 680 -21.30 -36.37 9.39
CA ALA A 680 -21.50 -37.01 8.10
C ALA A 680 -22.96 -36.87 7.64
N SER A 681 -23.18 -36.45 6.41
CA SER A 681 -24.49 -36.07 5.91
C SER A 681 -25.05 -37.04 4.88
N ILE A 682 -26.32 -37.39 5.02
CA ILE A 682 -27.11 -38.05 4.00
C ILE A 682 -28.08 -37.03 3.39
N CYS A 683 -27.93 -36.77 2.09
CA CYS A 683 -28.87 -35.93 1.36
C CYS A 683 -30.20 -36.67 1.18
N TYR A 684 -31.31 -36.05 1.58
CA TYR A 684 -32.64 -36.63 1.45
C TYR A 684 -33.23 -36.36 0.06
N THR A 685 -33.74 -37.39 -0.59
CA THR A 685 -34.47 -37.31 -1.87
C THR A 685 -35.54 -38.41 -1.90
N GLY A 686 -36.53 -38.33 -2.79
CA GLY A 686 -37.59 -39.32 -2.77
C GLY A 686 -38.72 -38.98 -1.81
N ASP A 687 -39.55 -40.00 -1.51
CA ASP A 687 -40.67 -39.86 -0.58
C ASP A 687 -40.93 -41.19 0.11
N LEU A 688 -40.62 -41.28 1.41
CA LEU A 688 -40.83 -42.47 2.25
C LEU A 688 -42.32 -42.80 2.49
N GLN A 689 -43.23 -41.99 1.95
CA GLN A 689 -44.66 -42.28 1.93
C GLN A 689 -45.14 -42.78 0.55
N ASN A 690 -44.31 -42.74 -0.49
CA ASN A 690 -44.66 -43.21 -1.82
C ASN A 690 -44.17 -44.65 -2.03
N PRO A 691 -45.05 -45.67 -1.98
CA PRO A 691 -44.65 -47.07 -2.12
C PRO A 691 -44.15 -47.44 -3.52
N ARG A 692 -44.33 -46.57 -4.52
CA ARG A 692 -43.88 -46.80 -5.91
C ARG A 692 -42.44 -46.38 -6.16
N ARG A 693 -41.83 -45.59 -5.27
CA ARG A 693 -40.47 -45.06 -5.43
C ARG A 693 -39.54 -45.73 -4.42
N THR A 694 -39.01 -46.89 -4.78
CA THR A 694 -38.31 -47.81 -3.87
C THR A 694 -36.80 -47.65 -3.83
N LYS A 695 -36.19 -46.86 -4.74
CA LYS A 695 -34.74 -46.68 -4.78
C LYS A 695 -34.17 -46.04 -3.51
N TYR A 696 -34.90 -45.05 -2.97
CA TYR A 696 -34.55 -44.31 -1.76
C TYR A 696 -35.54 -44.63 -0.63
N ASP A 697 -35.63 -45.93 -0.28
CA ASP A 697 -36.48 -46.42 0.79
C ASP A 697 -35.87 -46.22 2.19
N LEU A 698 -36.57 -46.67 3.24
CA LEU A 698 -36.08 -46.52 4.61
C LEU A 698 -34.79 -47.32 4.85
N ALA A 699 -34.64 -48.49 4.22
CA ALA A 699 -33.48 -49.35 4.38
C ALA A 699 -32.23 -48.69 3.79
N TYR A 700 -32.35 -47.99 2.66
CA TYR A 700 -31.27 -47.19 2.09
C TYR A 700 -30.70 -46.19 3.10
N TYR A 701 -31.55 -45.37 3.73
CA TYR A 701 -31.12 -44.36 4.69
C TYR A 701 -30.47 -44.97 5.95
N VAL A 702 -31.06 -46.03 6.50
CA VAL A 702 -30.52 -46.71 7.69
C VAL A 702 -29.18 -47.38 7.40
N ASN A 703 -29.05 -48.05 6.26
CA ASN A 703 -27.81 -48.73 5.88
C ASN A 703 -26.67 -47.74 5.68
N LEU A 704 -26.93 -46.62 4.98
CA LEU A 704 -25.94 -45.58 4.79
C LEU A 704 -25.55 -44.91 6.11
N ALA A 705 -26.51 -44.65 7.01
CA ALA A 705 -26.22 -44.12 8.34
C ALA A 705 -25.28 -45.02 9.14
N LYS A 706 -25.53 -46.33 9.15
CA LYS A 706 -24.64 -47.32 9.80
C LYS A 706 -23.25 -47.36 9.16
N GLN A 707 -23.14 -47.15 7.85
CA GLN A 707 -21.84 -47.09 7.17
C GLN A 707 -21.06 -45.84 7.60
N LEU A 708 -21.71 -44.67 7.62
CA LEU A 708 -21.09 -43.41 8.02
C LEU A 708 -20.67 -43.41 9.50
N GLU A 709 -21.48 -44.02 10.39
CA GLU A 709 -21.10 -44.24 11.79
C GLU A 709 -19.84 -45.12 11.91
N LYS A 710 -19.78 -46.24 11.16
CA LYS A 710 -18.59 -47.10 11.12
C LYS A 710 -17.35 -46.40 10.57
N MET A 711 -17.53 -45.38 9.73
CA MET A 711 -16.45 -44.52 9.23
C MET A 711 -15.98 -43.47 10.25
N GLY A 712 -16.54 -43.45 11.47
CA GLY A 712 -16.12 -42.57 12.56
C GLY A 712 -16.86 -41.24 12.63
N ALA A 713 -18.01 -41.09 11.96
CA ALA A 713 -18.83 -39.90 12.11
C ALA A 713 -19.24 -39.69 13.58
N HIS A 714 -19.10 -38.46 14.08
CA HIS A 714 -19.51 -38.10 15.44
C HIS A 714 -20.99 -37.72 15.52
N LEU A 715 -21.51 -37.18 14.41
CA LEU A 715 -22.91 -36.77 14.23
C LEU A 715 -23.38 -37.24 12.85
N LEU A 716 -24.66 -37.57 12.73
CA LEU A 716 -25.31 -37.85 11.45
C LEU A 716 -26.22 -36.67 11.08
N ALA A 717 -26.00 -36.07 9.91
CA ALA A 717 -26.93 -35.10 9.36
C ALA A 717 -27.87 -35.72 8.33
N ILE A 718 -29.16 -35.38 8.42
CA ILE A 718 -30.11 -35.56 7.33
C ILE A 718 -30.25 -34.22 6.62
N LYS A 719 -29.66 -34.12 5.43
CA LYS A 719 -29.65 -32.91 4.61
C LYS A 719 -30.79 -32.95 3.60
N ASP A 720 -31.94 -32.42 3.98
CA ASP A 720 -33.08 -32.20 3.09
C ASP A 720 -32.94 -30.84 2.35
N MET A 721 -32.06 -30.82 1.36
CA MET A 721 -31.67 -29.62 0.60
C MET A 721 -32.80 -28.96 -0.22
N ALA A 722 -33.91 -29.66 -0.43
CA ALA A 722 -35.04 -29.18 -1.22
C ALA A 722 -36.33 -28.97 -0.41
N GLY A 723 -36.39 -29.44 0.84
CA GLY A 723 -37.61 -29.33 1.66
C GLY A 723 -38.63 -30.43 1.32
N LEU A 724 -38.17 -31.64 1.03
CA LEU A 724 -38.97 -32.77 0.59
C LEU A 724 -39.46 -33.64 1.74
N LEU A 725 -38.76 -33.61 2.88
CA LEU A 725 -39.08 -34.48 4.00
C LEU A 725 -40.40 -34.02 4.64
N LYS A 726 -41.47 -34.77 4.38
CA LYS A 726 -42.80 -34.50 4.94
C LYS A 726 -42.86 -34.91 6.43
N PRO A 727 -43.76 -34.34 7.25
CA PRO A 727 -43.80 -34.62 8.69
C PRO A 727 -43.93 -36.13 9.04
N LYS A 728 -44.82 -36.86 8.37
CA LYS A 728 -44.96 -38.31 8.59
C LYS A 728 -43.76 -39.13 8.10
N ALA A 729 -43.05 -38.65 7.07
CA ALA A 729 -41.82 -39.27 6.62
C ALA A 729 -40.68 -39.03 7.62
N ALA A 730 -40.61 -37.83 8.21
CA ALA A 730 -39.66 -37.51 9.28
C ALA A 730 -39.85 -38.41 10.50
N VAL A 731 -41.09 -38.62 10.95
CA VAL A 731 -41.39 -39.56 12.05
C VAL A 731 -40.81 -40.94 11.78
N LYS A 732 -41.07 -41.50 10.59
CA LYS A 732 -40.56 -42.82 10.19
C LYS A 732 -39.03 -42.85 10.16
N LEU A 733 -38.42 -41.85 9.53
CA LEU A 733 -36.97 -41.80 9.32
C LEU A 733 -36.22 -41.63 10.64
N ILE A 734 -36.60 -40.64 11.46
CA ILE A 734 -35.90 -40.30 12.70
C ILE A 734 -36.03 -41.42 13.72
N ARG A 735 -37.22 -42.03 13.87
CA ARG A 735 -37.40 -43.18 14.74
C ARG A 735 -36.47 -44.33 14.35
N ALA A 736 -36.45 -44.70 13.07
CA ALA A 736 -35.63 -45.79 12.58
C ALA A 736 -34.13 -45.50 12.77
N LEU A 737 -33.67 -44.29 12.45
CA LEU A 737 -32.27 -43.92 12.64
C LEU A 737 -31.87 -43.97 14.12
N ARG A 738 -32.68 -43.39 15.02
CA ARG A 738 -32.41 -43.40 16.47
C ARG A 738 -32.32 -44.83 17.04
N GLU A 739 -33.08 -45.76 16.50
CA GLU A 739 -33.07 -47.17 16.95
C GLU A 739 -31.87 -47.96 16.40
N GLU A 740 -31.26 -47.48 15.31
CA GLU A 740 -30.31 -48.26 14.51
C GLU A 740 -28.86 -47.72 14.54
N ILE A 741 -28.64 -46.48 14.99
CA ILE A 741 -27.32 -45.86 15.17
C ILE A 741 -27.16 -45.25 16.58
N GLY A 742 -25.91 -45.16 17.06
CA GLY A 742 -25.55 -44.66 18.39
C GLY A 742 -25.12 -43.20 18.44
N ILE A 743 -25.02 -42.51 17.30
CA ILE A 743 -24.60 -41.11 17.20
C ILE A 743 -25.80 -40.14 17.08
N PRO A 744 -25.68 -38.88 17.55
CA PRO A 744 -26.77 -37.90 17.45
C PRO A 744 -27.15 -37.55 16.01
N ILE A 745 -28.43 -37.24 15.82
CA ILE A 745 -29.02 -36.89 14.53
C ILE A 745 -29.27 -35.38 14.46
N HIS A 746 -28.83 -34.79 13.36
CA HIS A 746 -28.99 -33.39 13.02
C HIS A 746 -29.87 -33.24 11.77
N LEU A 747 -31.05 -32.64 11.88
CA LEU A 747 -31.94 -32.43 10.74
C LEU A 747 -31.73 -31.04 10.13
N HIS A 748 -31.42 -31.01 8.84
CA HIS A 748 -31.37 -29.81 8.03
C HIS A 748 -32.45 -29.88 6.96
N THR A 749 -33.31 -28.85 6.86
CA THR A 749 -34.36 -28.77 5.83
C THR A 749 -34.62 -27.33 5.40
N HIS A 750 -35.04 -27.13 4.16
CA HIS A 750 -35.46 -25.83 3.61
C HIS A 750 -36.98 -25.70 3.66
N ASP A 751 -37.50 -24.53 4.03
CA ASP A 751 -38.94 -24.27 4.15
C ASP A 751 -39.62 -23.93 2.82
N THR A 752 -39.11 -24.49 1.71
CA THR A 752 -39.55 -24.21 0.34
C THR A 752 -41.04 -24.49 0.14
N ALA A 753 -41.52 -25.56 0.80
CA ALA A 753 -42.93 -25.98 0.82
C ALA A 753 -43.80 -25.22 1.84
N GLY A 754 -43.19 -24.45 2.75
CA GLY A 754 -43.86 -23.75 3.84
C GLY A 754 -44.43 -24.64 4.96
N ILE A 755 -44.00 -25.90 5.06
CA ILE A 755 -44.49 -26.86 6.06
C ILE A 755 -43.37 -27.49 6.91
N GLN A 756 -42.12 -27.03 6.80
CA GLN A 756 -40.99 -27.74 7.39
C GLN A 756 -40.81 -27.48 8.88
N ALA A 757 -41.43 -26.43 9.42
CA ALA A 757 -41.61 -26.31 10.87
C ALA A 757 -42.33 -27.54 11.44
N SER A 758 -43.41 -28.00 10.79
CA SER A 758 -44.12 -29.21 11.20
C SER A 758 -43.27 -30.47 11.06
N THR A 759 -42.38 -30.52 10.06
CA THR A 759 -41.43 -31.63 9.88
C THR A 759 -40.44 -31.70 11.04
N ILE A 760 -39.85 -30.57 11.44
CA ILE A 760 -38.92 -30.50 12.57
C ILE A 760 -39.62 -30.86 13.87
N LEU A 761 -40.82 -30.33 14.13
CA LEU A 761 -41.59 -30.64 15.34
C LEU A 761 -41.92 -32.15 15.43
N ALA A 762 -42.38 -32.74 14.33
CA ALA A 762 -42.68 -34.17 14.27
C ALA A 762 -41.42 -35.04 14.45
N ALA A 763 -40.27 -34.59 13.95
CA ALA A 763 -38.98 -35.23 14.21
C ALA A 763 -38.53 -35.09 15.67
N ALA A 764 -38.76 -33.93 16.28
CA ALA A 764 -38.42 -33.66 17.68
C ALA A 764 -39.19 -34.58 18.64
N ASP A 765 -40.47 -34.87 18.36
CA ASP A 765 -41.28 -35.83 19.12
C ASP A 765 -40.72 -37.26 19.07
N GLU A 766 -40.00 -37.62 18.01
CA GLU A 766 -39.30 -38.91 17.88
C GLU A 766 -37.87 -38.89 18.43
N GLY A 767 -37.45 -37.78 19.05
CA GLY A 767 -36.16 -37.67 19.74
C GLY A 767 -35.02 -37.12 18.88
N LEU A 768 -35.31 -36.40 17.78
CA LEU A 768 -34.31 -35.61 17.05
C LEU A 768 -33.55 -34.69 18.00
N GLN A 769 -32.22 -34.72 18.00
CA GLN A 769 -31.41 -33.94 18.93
C GLN A 769 -31.13 -32.51 18.45
N ILE A 770 -30.86 -32.31 17.15
CA ILE A 770 -30.43 -31.00 16.61
C ILE A 770 -31.21 -30.68 15.34
N ALA A 771 -31.61 -29.43 15.15
CA ALA A 771 -32.20 -28.93 13.91
C ALA A 771 -31.61 -27.59 13.47
N ASP A 772 -31.50 -27.40 12.15
CA ASP A 772 -31.14 -26.10 11.56
C ASP A 772 -32.38 -25.18 11.45
N ALA A 773 -32.21 -23.91 11.78
CA ALA A 773 -33.19 -22.85 11.55
C ALA A 773 -32.48 -21.52 11.26
N ALA A 774 -33.19 -20.53 10.71
CA ALA A 774 -32.65 -19.18 10.46
C ALA A 774 -33.46 -18.12 11.20
N LEU A 775 -32.83 -17.02 11.61
CA LEU A 775 -33.56 -15.90 12.23
C LEU A 775 -34.65 -15.38 11.31
N ALA A 776 -35.76 -14.94 11.90
CA ALA A 776 -36.98 -14.59 11.19
C ALA A 776 -36.78 -13.76 9.89
N PRO A 777 -35.98 -12.67 9.87
CA PRO A 777 -35.81 -11.85 8.68
C PRO A 777 -35.05 -12.52 7.56
N LEU A 778 -34.41 -13.67 7.78
CA LEU A 778 -33.67 -14.42 6.76
C LEU A 778 -34.16 -15.88 6.70
N SER A 779 -35.40 -16.15 7.14
CA SER A 779 -36.02 -17.48 7.12
C SER A 779 -37.17 -17.58 6.10
N GLY A 780 -37.70 -18.79 5.90
CA GLY A 780 -38.84 -19.06 5.04
C GLY A 780 -38.51 -19.09 3.54
N GLY A 781 -39.47 -19.53 2.73
CA GLY A 781 -39.26 -19.72 1.30
C GLY A 781 -38.12 -20.70 1.04
N THR A 782 -37.16 -20.35 0.20
CA THR A 782 -36.00 -21.22 -0.07
C THR A 782 -34.98 -21.28 1.08
N SER A 783 -35.15 -20.53 2.17
CA SER A 783 -34.31 -20.58 3.37
C SER A 783 -34.75 -21.67 4.35
N GLN A 784 -34.09 -21.76 5.52
CA GLN A 784 -34.52 -22.61 6.62
C GLN A 784 -35.81 -22.09 7.29
N VAL A 785 -36.39 -22.96 8.12
CA VAL A 785 -37.52 -22.64 9.01
C VAL A 785 -37.18 -21.44 9.91
N ASN A 786 -38.21 -20.64 10.20
CA ASN A 786 -38.12 -19.51 11.11
C ASN A 786 -37.75 -19.96 12.54
N LEU A 787 -36.54 -19.62 12.97
CA LEU A 787 -35.97 -19.95 14.28
C LEU A 787 -36.80 -19.36 15.42
N ASN A 788 -37.21 -18.09 15.31
CA ASN A 788 -38.01 -17.43 16.33
C ASN A 788 -39.33 -18.19 16.56
N SER A 789 -40.07 -18.47 15.48
CA SER A 789 -41.35 -19.19 15.57
C SER A 789 -41.20 -20.65 15.97
N LEU A 790 -40.11 -21.32 15.56
CA LEU A 790 -39.83 -22.71 15.96
C LEU A 790 -39.56 -22.82 17.46
N VAL A 791 -38.76 -21.91 18.02
CA VAL A 791 -38.50 -21.86 19.47
C VAL A 791 -39.79 -21.62 20.24
N GLU A 792 -40.64 -20.69 19.79
CA GLU A 792 -41.95 -20.46 20.41
C GLU A 792 -42.88 -21.68 20.30
N ALA A 793 -42.87 -22.40 19.18
CA ALA A 793 -43.67 -23.61 19.01
C ALA A 793 -43.24 -24.76 19.94
N LEU A 794 -42.00 -24.74 20.44
CA LEU A 794 -41.46 -25.72 21.38
C LEU A 794 -41.69 -25.34 22.85
N ARG A 795 -42.14 -24.11 23.15
CA ARG A 795 -42.39 -23.66 24.53
C ARG A 795 -43.41 -24.52 25.23
N ASP A 796 -43.16 -24.80 26.51
CA ASP A 796 -44.02 -25.63 27.35
C ASP A 796 -44.25 -27.06 26.82
N THR A 797 -43.41 -27.52 25.88
CA THR A 797 -43.38 -28.90 25.39
C THR A 797 -42.22 -29.69 26.02
N PRO A 798 -42.24 -31.03 26.00
CA PRO A 798 -41.11 -31.84 26.47
C PRO A 798 -39.79 -31.60 25.71
N ARG A 799 -39.84 -30.94 24.55
CA ARG A 799 -38.70 -30.64 23.67
C ARG A 799 -38.32 -29.16 23.67
N GLU A 800 -38.76 -28.38 24.66
CA GLU A 800 -38.46 -26.95 24.81
C GLU A 800 -36.97 -26.63 24.63
N SER A 801 -36.68 -25.64 23.77
CA SER A 801 -35.33 -25.10 23.59
C SER A 801 -34.98 -24.09 24.68
N SER A 802 -33.71 -24.05 25.09
CA SER A 802 -33.20 -23.13 26.12
C SER A 802 -32.91 -21.71 25.60
N LEU A 803 -33.10 -21.45 24.31
CA LEU A 803 -32.95 -20.12 23.73
C LEU A 803 -34.03 -19.17 24.22
N SER A 804 -33.74 -17.87 24.31
CA SER A 804 -34.70 -16.83 24.74
C SER A 804 -35.40 -16.17 23.55
N THR A 805 -36.72 -16.01 23.65
CA THR A 805 -37.56 -15.31 22.67
C THR A 805 -37.12 -13.85 22.48
N GLU A 806 -36.84 -13.17 23.58
CA GLU A 806 -36.39 -11.77 23.59
C GLU A 806 -35.03 -11.64 22.92
N ALA A 807 -34.08 -12.53 23.27
CA ALA A 807 -32.77 -12.57 22.66
C ALA A 807 -32.84 -12.74 21.13
N LEU A 808 -33.62 -13.73 20.66
CA LEU A 808 -33.81 -13.98 19.24
C LEU A 808 -34.53 -12.83 18.53
N THR A 809 -35.44 -12.13 19.21
CA THR A 809 -36.12 -10.95 18.66
C THR A 809 -35.16 -9.78 18.49
N ASN A 810 -34.25 -9.56 19.44
CA ASN A 810 -33.22 -8.52 19.35
C ASN A 810 -32.24 -8.81 18.21
N LEU A 811 -31.79 -10.06 18.07
CA LEU A 811 -30.93 -10.47 16.94
C LEU A 811 -31.67 -10.34 15.59
N ALA A 812 -32.95 -10.73 15.53
CA ALA A 812 -33.77 -10.57 14.33
C ALA A 812 -33.95 -9.09 13.94
N THR A 813 -34.12 -8.19 14.92
CA THR A 813 -34.26 -6.75 14.65
C THR A 813 -33.04 -6.18 13.92
N TYR A 814 -31.83 -6.61 14.31
CA TYR A 814 -30.62 -6.26 13.59
C TYR A 814 -30.64 -6.77 12.13
N TRP A 815 -30.93 -8.06 11.94
CA TRP A 815 -30.90 -8.67 10.62
C TRP A 815 -32.00 -8.14 9.69
N GLN A 816 -33.13 -7.71 10.22
CA GLN A 816 -34.16 -7.01 9.46
C GLN A 816 -33.60 -5.72 8.85
N ALA A 817 -32.95 -4.89 9.66
CA ALA A 817 -32.33 -3.66 9.19
C ALA A 817 -31.13 -3.92 8.25
N ALA A 818 -30.31 -4.92 8.55
CA ALA A 818 -29.15 -5.27 7.72
C ALA A 818 -29.57 -5.81 6.34
N ARG A 819 -30.66 -6.59 6.26
CA ARG A 819 -31.21 -7.13 5.01
C ARG A 819 -31.58 -6.02 4.02
N GLU A 820 -32.03 -4.86 4.50
CA GLU A 820 -32.36 -3.71 3.64
C GLU A 820 -31.18 -3.26 2.76
N PHE A 821 -29.93 -3.42 3.22
CA PHE A 821 -28.73 -3.09 2.43
C PHE A 821 -28.56 -3.98 1.20
N TYR A 822 -29.17 -5.17 1.21
CA TYR A 822 -29.02 -6.23 0.21
C TYR A 822 -30.18 -6.30 -0.78
N LEU A 823 -31.04 -5.28 -0.82
CA LEU A 823 -32.18 -5.19 -1.75
C LEU A 823 -31.84 -5.55 -3.23
N PRO A 824 -30.68 -5.20 -3.82
CA PRO A 824 -30.32 -5.62 -5.19
C PRO A 824 -30.22 -7.13 -5.42
N PHE A 825 -30.17 -7.92 -4.35
CA PHE A 825 -29.92 -9.37 -4.38
C PHE A 825 -31.11 -10.19 -3.91
N GLU A 826 -32.24 -9.55 -3.57
CA GLU A 826 -33.46 -10.24 -3.14
C GLU A 826 -33.97 -11.20 -4.21
N SER A 827 -34.23 -12.44 -3.79
CA SER A 827 -34.93 -13.43 -4.62
C SER A 827 -36.44 -13.32 -4.39
N TYR A 828 -37.17 -12.83 -5.39
CA TYR A 828 -38.64 -12.76 -5.36
C TYR A 828 -39.24 -14.13 -5.70
N VAL A 829 -39.03 -15.13 -4.83
CA VAL A 829 -39.55 -16.48 -5.00
C VAL A 829 -40.78 -16.67 -4.13
N LEU A 830 -41.91 -17.00 -4.75
CA LEU A 830 -43.13 -17.40 -4.03
C LEU A 830 -42.94 -18.79 -3.42
N PRO A 831 -43.66 -19.15 -2.34
CA PRO A 831 -43.66 -20.52 -1.82
C PRO A 831 -43.95 -21.53 -2.94
N ALA A 832 -43.26 -22.67 -2.92
CA ALA A 832 -43.44 -23.68 -3.95
C ALA A 832 -44.83 -24.34 -3.87
N THR A 833 -45.30 -24.86 -5.00
CA THR A 833 -46.56 -25.62 -5.04
C THR A 833 -46.29 -27.12 -4.85
N GLY A 834 -47.30 -27.97 -5.04
CA GLY A 834 -47.15 -29.42 -4.91
C GLY A 834 -46.15 -30.03 -5.89
N ASP A 835 -45.84 -29.33 -6.99
CA ASP A 835 -44.84 -29.72 -8.00
C ASP A 835 -43.41 -29.79 -7.45
N LEU A 836 -43.11 -29.18 -6.29
CA LEU A 836 -41.84 -29.36 -5.58
C LEU A 836 -41.50 -30.84 -5.36
N TYR A 837 -42.50 -31.64 -5.00
CA TYR A 837 -42.32 -33.08 -4.75
C TYR A 837 -42.18 -33.90 -6.04
N GLU A 838 -42.35 -33.28 -7.20
CA GLU A 838 -42.09 -33.87 -8.51
C GLU A 838 -40.71 -33.48 -9.03
N HIS A 839 -40.40 -32.18 -9.07
CA HIS A 839 -39.15 -31.68 -9.63
C HIS A 839 -37.97 -31.71 -8.65
N GLU A 840 -38.21 -31.66 -7.34
CA GLU A 840 -37.19 -31.84 -6.29
C GLU A 840 -35.97 -30.91 -6.45
N MET A 841 -36.20 -29.66 -6.85
CA MET A 841 -35.13 -28.69 -7.00
C MET A 841 -34.75 -28.14 -5.62
N PRO A 842 -33.46 -28.17 -5.23
CA PRO A 842 -32.99 -27.44 -4.06
C PRO A 842 -33.28 -25.94 -4.17
N GLY A 843 -33.46 -25.26 -3.03
CA GLY A 843 -33.83 -23.84 -3.01
C GLY A 843 -32.93 -22.94 -3.87
N GLY A 844 -31.61 -23.11 -3.74
CA GLY A 844 -30.64 -22.36 -4.55
C GLY A 844 -30.70 -22.69 -6.05
N GLN A 845 -30.95 -23.96 -6.41
CA GLN A 845 -31.10 -24.35 -7.81
C GLN A 845 -32.39 -23.79 -8.40
N TYR A 846 -33.51 -23.84 -7.67
CA TYR A 846 -34.80 -23.29 -8.13
C TYR A 846 -34.66 -21.81 -8.51
N THR A 847 -34.03 -21.02 -7.61
CA THR A 847 -33.82 -19.59 -7.82
C THR A 847 -32.88 -19.31 -8.99
N ASN A 848 -31.74 -20.01 -9.06
CA ASN A 848 -30.74 -19.79 -10.11
C ASN A 848 -31.26 -20.24 -11.49
N LEU A 849 -31.92 -21.39 -11.56
CA LEU A 849 -32.45 -21.94 -12.80
C LEU A 849 -33.57 -21.06 -13.38
N PHE A 850 -34.40 -20.45 -12.52
CA PHE A 850 -35.39 -19.48 -12.98
C PHE A 850 -34.74 -18.24 -13.63
N GLN A 851 -33.67 -17.71 -13.04
CA GLN A 851 -32.92 -16.59 -13.65
C GLN A 851 -32.25 -16.99 -14.97
N GLN A 852 -31.72 -18.21 -15.07
CA GLN A 852 -31.18 -18.74 -16.32
C GLN A 852 -32.27 -18.89 -17.39
N ALA A 853 -33.42 -19.46 -17.03
CA ALA A 853 -34.58 -19.56 -17.91
C ALA A 853 -35.01 -18.17 -18.42
N ARG A 854 -35.06 -17.17 -17.53
CA ARG A 854 -35.38 -15.78 -17.90
C ARG A 854 -34.36 -15.19 -18.87
N ALA A 855 -33.06 -15.41 -18.64
CA ALA A 855 -32.00 -14.95 -19.55
C ALA A 855 -32.09 -15.60 -20.94
N LEU A 856 -32.62 -16.81 -21.03
CA LEU A 856 -32.86 -17.54 -22.29
C LEU A 856 -34.25 -17.26 -22.90
N GLY A 857 -35.07 -16.40 -22.30
CA GLY A 857 -36.44 -16.11 -22.76
C GLY A 857 -37.46 -17.23 -22.49
N LEU A 858 -37.14 -18.17 -21.59
CA LEU A 858 -37.97 -19.33 -21.24
C LEU A 858 -38.76 -19.15 -19.93
N SER A 859 -38.75 -17.97 -19.32
CA SER A 859 -39.44 -17.73 -18.05
C SER A 859 -40.95 -17.96 -18.10
N ASP A 860 -41.59 -17.66 -19.24
CA ASP A 860 -43.03 -17.89 -19.43
C ASP A 860 -43.37 -19.39 -19.52
N GLN A 861 -42.37 -20.23 -19.78
CA GLN A 861 -42.47 -21.69 -19.85
C GLN A 861 -41.91 -22.38 -18.59
N TRP A 862 -41.84 -21.66 -17.46
CA TRP A 862 -41.23 -22.19 -16.24
C TRP A 862 -41.81 -23.53 -15.77
N SER A 863 -43.12 -23.73 -15.90
CA SER A 863 -43.75 -25.02 -15.58
C SER A 863 -43.21 -26.17 -16.44
N GLU A 864 -42.92 -25.92 -17.73
CA GLU A 864 -42.33 -26.93 -18.60
C GLU A 864 -40.86 -27.19 -18.24
N VAL A 865 -40.11 -26.18 -17.82
CA VAL A 865 -38.76 -26.36 -17.27
C VAL A 865 -38.78 -27.23 -16.01
N CYS A 866 -39.73 -27.01 -15.09
CA CYS A 866 -39.89 -27.84 -13.90
C CYS A 866 -40.23 -29.30 -14.24
N LYS A 867 -41.14 -29.53 -15.20
CA LYS A 867 -41.48 -30.88 -15.68
C LYS A 867 -40.29 -31.55 -16.34
N ALA A 868 -39.58 -30.84 -17.22
CA ALA A 868 -38.39 -31.34 -17.89
C ALA A 868 -37.31 -31.72 -16.87
N TYR A 869 -37.13 -30.94 -15.81
CA TYR A 869 -36.20 -31.25 -14.72
C TYR A 869 -36.55 -32.57 -14.01
N ALA A 870 -37.83 -32.80 -13.70
CA ALA A 870 -38.31 -34.06 -13.13
C ALA A 870 -38.07 -35.25 -14.08
N GLN A 871 -38.36 -35.06 -15.38
CA GLN A 871 -38.16 -36.08 -16.41
C GLN A 871 -36.67 -36.41 -16.63
N VAL A 872 -35.80 -35.40 -16.62
CA VAL A 872 -34.34 -35.59 -16.69
C VAL A 872 -33.84 -36.37 -15.47
N ASN A 873 -34.34 -36.08 -14.27
CA ASN A 873 -33.99 -36.87 -13.09
C ASN A 873 -34.36 -38.36 -13.28
N ALA A 874 -35.54 -38.66 -13.82
CA ALA A 874 -35.94 -40.02 -14.12
C ALA A 874 -35.05 -40.66 -15.21
N LEU A 875 -34.72 -39.91 -16.28
CA LEU A 875 -33.81 -40.33 -17.33
C LEU A 875 -32.43 -40.70 -16.77
N PHE A 876 -31.89 -39.92 -15.84
CA PHE A 876 -30.61 -40.19 -15.20
C PHE A 876 -30.66 -41.28 -14.12
N GLY A 877 -31.80 -41.96 -13.97
CA GLY A 877 -31.96 -43.12 -13.09
C GLY A 877 -32.39 -42.77 -11.66
N ASP A 878 -33.04 -41.62 -11.45
CA ASP A 878 -33.46 -41.09 -10.15
C ASP A 878 -32.27 -40.85 -9.21
N ILE A 879 -31.75 -39.62 -9.17
CA ILE A 879 -30.53 -39.27 -8.44
C ILE A 879 -30.78 -38.27 -7.31
N VAL A 880 -29.83 -38.20 -6.38
CA VAL A 880 -29.72 -37.10 -5.42
C VAL A 880 -29.35 -35.82 -6.17
N LYS A 881 -30.10 -34.75 -5.92
CA LYS A 881 -29.95 -33.47 -6.62
C LYS A 881 -29.55 -32.38 -5.66
N VAL A 882 -28.25 -32.11 -5.57
CA VAL A 882 -27.66 -31.02 -4.80
C VAL A 882 -26.44 -30.50 -5.58
N THR A 883 -25.87 -29.35 -5.26
CA THR A 883 -24.73 -28.84 -6.05
C THR A 883 -23.55 -29.82 -6.01
N PRO A 884 -23.02 -30.31 -7.15
CA PRO A 884 -23.26 -29.84 -8.52
C PRO A 884 -24.25 -30.66 -9.38
N THR A 885 -24.76 -31.81 -8.90
CA THR A 885 -25.67 -32.70 -9.67
C THR A 885 -26.97 -32.00 -10.07
N SER A 886 -27.55 -31.21 -9.16
CA SER A 886 -28.76 -30.41 -9.44
C SER A 886 -28.58 -29.41 -10.59
N LYS A 887 -27.37 -28.84 -10.74
CA LYS A 887 -27.04 -27.97 -11.87
C LYS A 887 -27.04 -28.76 -13.19
N ALA A 888 -26.41 -29.94 -13.22
CA ALA A 888 -26.39 -30.78 -14.42
C ALA A 888 -27.80 -31.18 -14.88
N VAL A 889 -28.70 -31.51 -13.95
CA VAL A 889 -30.12 -31.76 -14.25
C VAL A 889 -30.80 -30.50 -14.79
N GLY A 890 -30.50 -29.32 -14.22
CA GLY A 890 -31.01 -28.03 -14.68
C GLY A 890 -30.54 -27.63 -16.08
N ASP A 891 -29.24 -27.76 -16.35
CA ASP A 891 -28.63 -27.46 -17.65
C ASP A 891 -29.26 -28.35 -18.74
N MET A 892 -29.48 -29.64 -18.45
CA MET A 892 -30.17 -30.56 -19.34
C MET A 892 -31.64 -30.19 -19.54
N ALA A 893 -32.36 -29.81 -18.47
CA ALA A 893 -33.76 -29.40 -18.57
C ALA A 893 -33.93 -28.15 -19.45
N LEU A 894 -33.09 -27.12 -19.26
CA LEU A 894 -33.09 -25.93 -20.11
C LEU A 894 -32.71 -26.28 -21.55
N PHE A 895 -31.71 -27.14 -21.75
CA PHE A 895 -31.32 -27.60 -23.07
C PHE A 895 -32.49 -28.29 -23.80
N LEU A 896 -33.23 -29.16 -23.12
CA LEU A 896 -34.39 -29.84 -23.71
C LEU A 896 -35.51 -28.87 -24.07
N VAL A 897 -35.90 -27.98 -23.15
CA VAL A 897 -36.96 -27.00 -23.41
C VAL A 897 -36.57 -26.03 -24.53
N ALA A 898 -35.33 -25.55 -24.54
CA ALA A 898 -34.83 -24.65 -25.59
C ALA A 898 -34.81 -25.30 -26.99
N ASN A 899 -34.69 -26.62 -27.06
CA ASN A 899 -34.69 -27.38 -28.31
C ASN A 899 -36.04 -28.02 -28.65
N GLU A 900 -37.10 -27.70 -27.88
CA GLU A 900 -38.44 -28.29 -28.01
C GLU A 900 -38.41 -29.83 -27.97
N MET A 901 -37.59 -30.39 -27.08
CA MET A 901 -37.40 -31.84 -26.91
C MET A 901 -37.90 -32.33 -25.56
N SER A 902 -38.41 -33.56 -25.53
CA SER A 902 -38.69 -34.30 -24.30
C SER A 902 -37.48 -35.11 -23.83
N ALA A 903 -37.50 -35.59 -22.58
CA ALA A 903 -36.47 -36.51 -22.10
C ALA A 903 -36.48 -37.87 -22.83
N GLU A 904 -37.62 -38.29 -23.38
CA GLU A 904 -37.73 -39.52 -24.18
C GLU A 904 -37.03 -39.35 -25.53
N ASP A 905 -37.13 -38.17 -26.14
CA ASP A 905 -36.47 -37.85 -27.42
C ASP A 905 -34.94 -37.97 -27.34
N VAL A 906 -34.35 -37.79 -26.15
CA VAL A 906 -32.90 -38.01 -25.93
C VAL A 906 -32.51 -39.44 -26.31
N MET A 907 -33.38 -40.42 -26.03
CA MET A 907 -33.11 -41.84 -26.27
C MET A 907 -33.48 -42.28 -27.68
N THR A 908 -34.55 -41.71 -28.24
CA THR A 908 -35.14 -42.16 -29.52
C THR A 908 -34.68 -41.35 -30.74
N SER A 909 -34.18 -40.13 -30.55
CA SER A 909 -33.80 -39.26 -31.66
C SER A 909 -32.48 -39.66 -32.32
N ASP A 910 -32.45 -39.63 -33.65
CA ASP A 910 -31.24 -39.76 -34.47
C ASP A 910 -30.47 -38.43 -34.63
N ARG A 911 -30.97 -37.33 -34.02
CA ARG A 911 -30.29 -36.03 -34.05
C ARG A 911 -28.95 -36.12 -33.32
N SER A 912 -27.89 -35.56 -33.91
CA SER A 912 -26.62 -35.35 -33.23
C SER A 912 -26.76 -34.15 -32.28
N LEU A 913 -26.70 -34.40 -30.97
CA LEU A 913 -26.87 -33.40 -29.92
C LEU A 913 -25.54 -33.16 -29.21
N ALA A 914 -25.21 -31.88 -28.99
CA ALA A 914 -24.09 -31.48 -28.14
C ALA A 914 -24.59 -31.23 -26.71
N TYR A 915 -24.41 -32.22 -25.83
CA TYR A 915 -24.88 -32.13 -24.46
C TYR A 915 -24.09 -31.11 -23.63
N PRO A 916 -24.71 -30.47 -22.61
CA PRO A 916 -24.00 -29.58 -21.70
C PRO A 916 -22.83 -30.29 -21.00
N ALA A 917 -21.71 -29.58 -20.79
CA ALA A 917 -20.51 -30.15 -20.17
C ALA A 917 -20.77 -30.72 -18.75
N SER A 918 -21.65 -30.09 -17.98
CA SER A 918 -22.06 -30.56 -16.66
C SER A 918 -22.77 -31.93 -16.70
N VAL A 919 -23.50 -32.22 -17.78
CA VAL A 919 -24.15 -33.51 -18.02
C VAL A 919 -23.11 -34.57 -18.36
N LEU A 920 -22.15 -34.23 -19.21
CA LEU A 920 -21.03 -35.13 -19.55
C LEU A 920 -20.21 -35.49 -18.30
N ASP A 921 -19.93 -34.51 -17.43
CA ASP A 921 -19.21 -34.74 -16.19
C ASP A 921 -19.99 -35.58 -15.18
N LEU A 922 -21.32 -35.38 -15.08
CA LEU A 922 -22.17 -36.19 -14.23
C LEU A 922 -22.24 -37.64 -14.72
N ILE A 923 -22.66 -37.85 -15.96
CA ILE A 923 -22.88 -39.19 -16.55
C ILE A 923 -21.55 -39.92 -16.76
N GLY A 924 -20.47 -39.19 -17.01
CA GLY A 924 -19.10 -39.72 -17.08
C GLY A 924 -18.52 -40.13 -15.72
N GLY A 925 -19.24 -39.96 -14.61
CA GLY A 925 -18.81 -40.36 -13.27
C GLY A 925 -17.80 -39.42 -12.61
N ARG A 926 -17.50 -38.26 -13.22
CA ARG A 926 -16.58 -37.27 -12.65
C ARG A 926 -17.17 -36.58 -11.42
N MET A 927 -18.49 -36.61 -11.22
CA MET A 927 -19.14 -36.11 -10.00
C MET A 927 -19.40 -37.20 -8.94
N GLY A 928 -18.89 -38.41 -9.16
CA GLY A 928 -19.15 -39.58 -8.32
C GLY A 928 -20.20 -40.53 -8.91
N GLN A 929 -20.58 -41.55 -8.12
CA GLN A 929 -21.49 -42.62 -8.55
C GLN A 929 -22.81 -42.58 -7.75
N PRO A 930 -23.98 -42.64 -8.42
CA PRO A 930 -25.25 -42.78 -7.72
C PRO A 930 -25.44 -44.22 -7.22
N PRO A 931 -26.32 -44.45 -6.22
CA PRO A 931 -26.70 -45.80 -5.82
C PRO A 931 -27.23 -46.60 -7.02
N GLY A 932 -26.59 -47.74 -7.31
CA GLY A 932 -26.92 -48.60 -8.45
C GLY A 932 -26.35 -48.17 -9.82
N GLY A 933 -25.55 -47.10 -9.88
CA GLY A 933 -24.97 -46.59 -11.13
C GLY A 933 -25.95 -45.81 -12.01
N PHE A 934 -25.43 -45.22 -13.10
CA PHE A 934 -26.26 -44.58 -14.13
C PHE A 934 -26.82 -45.64 -15.11
N PRO A 935 -27.99 -45.41 -15.74
CA PRO A 935 -28.51 -46.35 -16.74
C PRO A 935 -27.54 -46.50 -17.94
N GLU A 936 -27.11 -47.74 -18.24
CA GLU A 936 -26.11 -48.01 -19.28
C GLU A 936 -26.49 -47.46 -20.67
N ALA A 937 -27.77 -47.57 -21.03
CA ALA A 937 -28.27 -47.05 -22.30
C ALA A 937 -28.11 -45.52 -22.41
N VAL A 938 -28.33 -44.80 -21.29
CA VAL A 938 -28.19 -43.35 -21.22
C VAL A 938 -26.72 -42.95 -21.27
N MET A 939 -25.85 -43.66 -20.54
CA MET A 939 -24.41 -43.45 -20.61
C MET A 939 -23.89 -43.59 -22.03
N LYS A 940 -24.24 -44.67 -22.73
CA LYS A 940 -23.83 -44.90 -24.13
C LYS A 940 -24.35 -43.81 -25.07
N LYS A 941 -25.58 -43.33 -24.87
CA LYS A 941 -26.18 -42.29 -25.72
C LYS A 941 -25.56 -40.90 -25.51
N ILE A 942 -25.16 -40.58 -24.28
CA ILE A 942 -24.60 -39.26 -23.91
C ILE A 942 -23.09 -39.19 -24.11
N LEU A 943 -22.35 -40.22 -23.70
CA LEU A 943 -20.88 -40.25 -23.75
C LEU A 943 -20.33 -40.80 -25.09
N GLY A 944 -21.16 -41.53 -25.85
CA GLY A 944 -20.69 -42.25 -27.03
C GLY A 944 -19.63 -43.29 -26.66
N ASP A 945 -18.43 -43.15 -27.24
CA ASP A 945 -17.28 -44.03 -26.99
C ASP A 945 -16.35 -43.51 -25.87
N GLU A 946 -16.65 -42.37 -25.22
CA GLU A 946 -15.84 -41.89 -24.11
C GLU A 946 -15.94 -42.81 -22.87
N PRO A 947 -14.80 -43.16 -22.24
CA PRO A 947 -14.80 -44.01 -21.06
C PRO A 947 -15.38 -43.29 -19.83
N ALA A 948 -16.31 -43.96 -19.14
CA ALA A 948 -16.84 -43.49 -17.87
C ALA A 948 -15.93 -43.87 -16.69
N LEU A 949 -15.83 -42.98 -15.71
CA LEU A 949 -15.07 -43.21 -14.50
C LEU A 949 -15.94 -43.89 -13.43
N THR A 950 -15.54 -45.08 -12.98
CA THR A 950 -16.27 -45.85 -11.94
C THR A 950 -15.59 -45.80 -10.56
N SER A 951 -14.33 -45.39 -10.49
CA SER A 951 -13.59 -45.16 -9.24
C SER A 951 -13.77 -43.72 -8.73
N ARG A 952 -13.26 -43.44 -7.53
CA ARG A 952 -13.37 -42.11 -6.92
C ARG A 952 -12.53 -41.09 -7.72
N PRO A 953 -13.09 -39.95 -8.16
CA PRO A 953 -12.39 -38.98 -8.99
C PRO A 953 -11.03 -38.49 -8.47
N GLY A 954 -10.91 -38.27 -7.16
CA GLY A 954 -9.66 -37.80 -6.55
C GLY A 954 -8.56 -38.86 -6.42
N GLU A 955 -8.90 -40.16 -6.51
CA GLU A 955 -7.95 -41.26 -6.26
C GLU A 955 -6.89 -41.39 -7.36
N SER A 956 -7.25 -41.06 -8.60
CA SER A 956 -6.35 -41.12 -9.74
C SER A 956 -5.60 -39.80 -10.01
N MET A 957 -5.85 -38.76 -9.23
CA MET A 957 -5.22 -37.45 -9.41
C MET A 957 -3.83 -37.42 -8.73
N PRO A 958 -2.80 -36.89 -9.38
CA PRO A 958 -1.51 -36.69 -8.74
C PRO A 958 -1.60 -35.62 -7.64
N ASP A 959 -0.79 -35.78 -6.59
CA ASP A 959 -0.69 -34.79 -5.52
C ASP A 959 -0.39 -33.39 -6.04
N ALA A 960 -1.09 -32.38 -5.51
CA ALA A 960 -0.80 -30.99 -5.81
C ALA A 960 0.51 -30.55 -5.16
N ASN A 961 1.31 -29.72 -5.87
CA ASN A 961 2.55 -29.17 -5.34
C ASN A 961 2.29 -27.88 -4.53
N ILE A 962 2.20 -28.02 -3.20
CA ILE A 962 1.87 -26.91 -2.29
C ILE A 962 2.98 -25.84 -2.28
N GLU A 963 4.25 -26.23 -2.37
CA GLU A 963 5.37 -25.28 -2.37
C GLU A 963 5.43 -24.47 -3.68
N ALA A 964 5.07 -25.07 -4.81
CA ALA A 964 4.88 -24.33 -6.05
C ALA A 964 3.75 -23.30 -5.93
N ALA A 965 2.60 -23.69 -5.36
CA ALA A 965 1.50 -22.76 -5.12
C ALA A 965 1.89 -21.60 -4.18
N LYS A 966 2.67 -21.87 -3.11
CA LYS A 966 3.21 -20.80 -2.26
C LYS A 966 4.11 -19.84 -3.02
N LYS A 967 4.95 -20.35 -3.91
CA LYS A 967 5.82 -19.52 -4.74
C LYS A 967 4.99 -18.62 -5.65
N GLU A 968 4.00 -19.17 -6.36
CA GLU A 968 3.10 -18.39 -7.23
C GLU A 968 2.37 -17.28 -6.46
N VAL A 969 1.84 -17.60 -5.28
CA VAL A 969 1.17 -16.61 -4.42
C VAL A 969 2.14 -15.55 -3.92
N THR A 970 3.38 -15.92 -3.57
CA THR A 970 4.41 -14.98 -3.12
C THR A 970 4.79 -14.03 -4.25
N ASP A 971 4.94 -14.54 -5.47
CA ASP A 971 5.26 -13.73 -6.66
C ASP A 971 4.11 -12.76 -7.01
N LEU A 972 2.86 -13.22 -6.86
CA LEU A 972 1.66 -12.42 -7.12
C LEU A 972 1.45 -11.30 -6.08
N THR A 973 1.56 -11.63 -4.79
CA THR A 973 1.25 -10.71 -3.69
C THR A 973 2.44 -9.84 -3.29
N GLY A 974 3.66 -10.33 -3.51
CA GLY A 974 4.90 -9.72 -3.01
C GLY A 974 5.12 -9.90 -1.51
N GLU A 975 4.34 -10.79 -0.86
CA GLU A 975 4.45 -11.15 0.55
C GLU A 975 4.62 -12.68 0.70
N PRO A 976 5.34 -13.18 1.72
CA PRO A 976 5.51 -14.61 1.92
C PRO A 976 4.16 -15.34 2.07
N ALA A 977 3.87 -16.27 1.15
CA ALA A 977 2.67 -17.07 1.19
C ALA A 977 2.67 -18.09 2.34
N ASN A 978 1.49 -18.37 2.87
CA ASN A 978 1.25 -19.46 3.83
C ASN A 978 0.33 -20.53 3.24
N ASP A 979 0.15 -21.63 3.98
CA ASP A 979 -0.68 -22.77 3.57
C ASP A 979 -2.13 -22.37 3.22
N ARG A 980 -2.73 -21.42 3.95
CA ARG A 980 -4.08 -20.90 3.66
C ARG A 980 -4.16 -20.23 2.31
N SER A 981 -3.20 -19.37 2.01
CA SER A 981 -3.14 -18.70 0.72
C SER A 981 -2.86 -19.67 -0.43
N ALA A 982 -2.00 -20.67 -0.20
CA ALA A 982 -1.69 -21.70 -1.19
C ALA A 982 -2.91 -22.61 -1.48
N VAL A 983 -3.60 -23.11 -0.46
CA VAL A 983 -4.80 -23.95 -0.66
C VAL A 983 -5.95 -23.16 -1.27
N THR A 984 -6.09 -21.87 -0.93
CA THR A 984 -7.08 -20.99 -1.56
C THR A 984 -6.81 -20.79 -3.04
N HIS A 985 -5.54 -20.55 -3.41
CA HIS A 985 -5.10 -20.46 -4.80
C HIS A 985 -5.34 -21.77 -5.56
N LEU A 986 -4.99 -22.93 -4.98
CA LEU A 986 -5.24 -24.24 -5.61
C LEU A 986 -6.73 -24.51 -5.83
N LEU A 987 -7.59 -24.11 -4.90
CA LEU A 987 -9.04 -24.27 -5.03
C LEU A 987 -9.62 -23.30 -6.07
N TYR A 988 -9.12 -22.05 -6.12
CA TYR A 988 -9.65 -20.99 -6.99
C TYR A 988 -8.57 -20.08 -7.59
N PRO A 989 -7.75 -20.55 -8.55
CA PRO A 989 -6.58 -19.81 -9.00
C PRO A 989 -6.93 -18.41 -9.51
N LYS A 990 -7.82 -18.33 -10.50
CA LYS A 990 -8.25 -17.05 -11.09
C LYS A 990 -8.94 -16.12 -10.10
N VAL A 991 -9.76 -16.67 -9.18
CA VAL A 991 -10.50 -15.85 -8.22
C VAL A 991 -9.56 -15.25 -7.19
N PHE A 992 -8.62 -16.06 -6.72
CA PHE A 992 -7.59 -15.63 -5.80
C PHE A 992 -6.68 -14.59 -6.45
N ASP A 993 -6.29 -14.81 -7.71
CA ASP A 993 -5.51 -13.84 -8.49
C ASP A 993 -6.22 -12.48 -8.59
N ASP A 994 -7.47 -12.48 -9.03
CA ASP A 994 -8.30 -11.27 -9.15
C ASP A 994 -8.50 -10.59 -7.78
N PHE A 995 -8.65 -11.38 -6.71
CA PHE A 995 -8.79 -10.88 -5.34
C PHE A 995 -7.48 -10.26 -4.82
N ALA A 996 -6.34 -10.90 -5.04
CA ALA A 996 -5.03 -10.40 -4.65
C ALA A 996 -4.69 -9.08 -5.37
N VAL A 997 -4.98 -9.00 -6.67
CA VAL A 997 -4.85 -7.75 -7.44
C VAL A 997 -5.76 -6.67 -6.86
N HIS A 998 -7.03 -7.00 -6.58
CA HIS A 998 -7.96 -6.05 -5.96
C HIS A 998 -7.45 -5.56 -4.60
N GLN A 999 -6.99 -6.45 -3.73
CA GLN A 999 -6.47 -6.10 -2.40
C GLN A 999 -5.19 -5.25 -2.48
N LYS A 1000 -4.33 -5.50 -3.47
CA LYS A 1000 -3.16 -4.68 -3.76
C LYS A 1000 -3.55 -3.26 -4.16
N THR A 1001 -4.61 -3.10 -4.95
CA THR A 1001 -5.10 -1.79 -5.42
C THR A 1001 -5.88 -1.03 -4.34
N TYR A 1002 -6.86 -1.67 -3.71
CA TYR A 1002 -7.86 -1.02 -2.86
C TYR A 1002 -7.73 -1.30 -1.36
N GLY A 1003 -6.87 -2.23 -0.97
CA GLY A 1003 -6.73 -2.65 0.44
C GLY A 1003 -7.91 -3.48 0.92
N ASP A 1004 -8.17 -3.44 2.23
CA ASP A 1004 -9.23 -4.22 2.87
C ASP A 1004 -10.57 -3.47 2.87
N VAL A 1005 -11.36 -3.71 1.82
CA VAL A 1005 -12.69 -3.10 1.64
C VAL A 1005 -13.77 -3.79 2.49
N ALA A 1006 -13.47 -4.89 3.19
CA ALA A 1006 -14.41 -5.56 4.09
C ALA A 1006 -14.78 -4.68 5.29
N LYS A 1007 -13.91 -3.73 5.66
CA LYS A 1007 -14.14 -2.79 6.77
C LYS A 1007 -15.06 -1.62 6.41
N LEU A 1008 -15.39 -1.43 5.13
CA LEU A 1008 -16.35 -0.40 4.72
C LEU A 1008 -17.79 -0.82 5.09
N PRO A 1009 -18.66 0.10 5.53
CA PRO A 1009 -20.07 -0.19 5.69
C PRO A 1009 -20.70 -0.66 4.37
N THR A 1010 -21.67 -1.56 4.46
CA THR A 1010 -22.28 -2.22 3.29
C THR A 1010 -22.87 -1.24 2.26
N PRO A 1011 -23.59 -0.18 2.65
CA PRO A 1011 -24.04 0.82 1.68
C PRO A 1011 -22.89 1.50 0.93
N ASN A 1012 -21.79 1.84 1.61
CA ASN A 1012 -20.66 2.52 0.99
C ASN A 1012 -19.83 1.59 0.10
N PHE A 1013 -19.79 0.30 0.40
CA PHE A 1013 -19.20 -0.71 -0.48
C PHE A 1013 -19.96 -0.84 -1.81
N PHE A 1014 -21.29 -0.87 -1.77
CA PHE A 1014 -22.10 -1.04 -2.99
C PHE A 1014 -22.33 0.26 -3.76
N TYR A 1015 -22.50 1.39 -3.07
CA TYR A 1015 -23.01 2.61 -3.69
C TYR A 1015 -22.11 3.84 -3.49
N GLY A 1016 -20.96 3.70 -2.81
CA GLY A 1016 -20.13 4.83 -2.45
C GLY A 1016 -20.78 5.73 -1.40
N GLN A 1017 -20.26 6.95 -1.25
CA GLN A 1017 -20.78 7.95 -0.31
C GLN A 1017 -21.65 8.99 -1.04
N GLU A 1018 -22.67 9.48 -0.34
CA GLU A 1018 -23.45 10.65 -0.74
C GLU A 1018 -22.73 11.95 -0.34
N PRO A 1019 -22.88 13.06 -1.09
CA PRO A 1019 -22.22 14.32 -0.76
C PRO A 1019 -22.53 14.76 0.68
N GLY A 1020 -21.48 14.99 1.47
CA GLY A 1020 -21.57 15.35 2.88
C GLY A 1020 -21.66 14.18 3.86
N GLU A 1021 -21.86 12.95 3.40
CA GLU A 1021 -21.89 11.74 4.23
C GLU A 1021 -20.54 11.50 4.90
N GLU A 1022 -20.57 11.18 6.20
CA GLU A 1022 -19.40 10.84 7.01
C GLU A 1022 -19.49 9.37 7.47
N ILE A 1023 -18.39 8.64 7.30
CA ILE A 1023 -18.26 7.26 7.78
C ILE A 1023 -17.02 7.10 8.67
N ALA A 1024 -17.11 6.15 9.59
CA ALA A 1024 -16.01 5.73 10.45
C ALA A 1024 -15.55 4.33 10.06
N VAL A 1025 -14.26 4.19 9.72
CA VAL A 1025 -13.66 2.92 9.28
C VAL A 1025 -12.50 2.55 10.18
N ASP A 1026 -12.64 1.46 10.94
CA ASP A 1026 -11.58 0.93 11.79
C ASP A 1026 -10.63 0.05 10.97
N ILE A 1027 -9.40 0.53 10.76
CA ILE A 1027 -8.39 -0.17 9.96
C ILE A 1027 -7.46 -1.04 10.81
N GLU A 1028 -7.31 -0.71 12.09
CA GLU A 1028 -6.58 -1.45 13.13
C GLU A 1028 -7.15 -1.03 14.49
N LYS A 1029 -6.93 -1.84 15.54
CA LYS A 1029 -7.29 -1.48 16.91
C LYS A 1029 -6.67 -0.13 17.29
N GLY A 1030 -7.52 0.84 17.66
CA GLY A 1030 -7.11 2.21 17.99
C GLY A 1030 -6.81 3.12 16.78
N LYS A 1031 -7.04 2.67 15.55
CA LYS A 1031 -6.87 3.46 14.32
C LYS A 1031 -8.18 3.51 13.52
N ARG A 1032 -8.90 4.60 13.71
CA ARG A 1032 -10.14 4.91 13.00
C ARG A 1032 -9.89 6.00 11.94
N LEU A 1033 -10.41 5.78 10.74
CA LEU A 1033 -10.50 6.78 9.69
C LEU A 1033 -11.90 7.40 9.71
N ILE A 1034 -11.98 8.71 9.85
CA ILE A 1034 -13.19 9.50 9.64
C ILE A 1034 -13.12 10.03 8.22
N ILE A 1035 -14.00 9.55 7.36
CA ILE A 1035 -14.00 9.85 5.92
C ILE A 1035 -15.30 10.55 5.60
N ARG A 1036 -15.22 11.79 5.13
CA ARG A 1036 -16.36 12.55 4.63
C ARG A 1036 -16.18 12.82 3.15
N PHE A 1037 -17.17 12.45 2.35
CA PHE A 1037 -17.17 12.79 0.92
C PHE A 1037 -17.68 14.22 0.73
N LEU A 1038 -16.96 15.03 -0.06
CA LEU A 1038 -17.29 16.44 -0.28
C LEU A 1038 -17.96 16.65 -1.64
N THR A 1039 -17.25 16.36 -2.74
CA THR A 1039 -17.75 16.55 -4.11
C THR A 1039 -16.88 15.83 -5.14
N VAL A 1040 -17.42 15.62 -6.34
CA VAL A 1040 -16.64 15.23 -7.53
C VAL A 1040 -16.37 16.49 -8.37
N GLY A 1041 -15.17 16.60 -8.92
CA GLY A 1041 -14.78 17.63 -9.87
C GLY A 1041 -15.35 17.41 -11.28
N GLN A 1042 -15.17 18.41 -12.13
CA GLN A 1042 -15.39 18.27 -13.57
C GLN A 1042 -14.39 17.25 -14.17
N PRO A 1043 -14.72 16.59 -15.28
CA PRO A 1043 -13.78 15.70 -15.93
C PRO A 1043 -12.60 16.48 -16.51
N HIS A 1044 -11.42 15.90 -16.40
CA HIS A 1044 -10.19 16.38 -17.02
C HIS A 1044 -10.12 15.92 -18.48
N PRO A 1045 -9.32 16.57 -19.35
CA PRO A 1045 -9.19 16.20 -20.76
C PRO A 1045 -8.69 14.76 -21.00
N ASP A 1046 -8.00 14.18 -20.01
CA ASP A 1046 -7.49 12.81 -20.04
C ASP A 1046 -8.54 11.74 -19.68
N GLY A 1047 -9.80 12.14 -19.48
CA GLY A 1047 -10.90 11.24 -19.10
C GLY A 1047 -10.98 10.91 -17.61
N THR A 1048 -10.19 11.56 -16.76
CA THR A 1048 -10.21 11.34 -15.31
C THR A 1048 -11.08 12.37 -14.56
N ARG A 1049 -11.50 12.04 -13.34
CA ARG A 1049 -12.16 12.97 -12.41
C ARG A 1049 -11.46 12.97 -11.06
N THR A 1050 -11.41 14.13 -10.43
CA THR A 1050 -10.92 14.27 -9.05
C THR A 1050 -12.08 14.24 -8.06
N VAL A 1051 -12.04 13.33 -7.10
CA VAL A 1051 -12.99 13.18 -6.00
C VAL A 1051 -12.39 13.77 -4.74
N PHE A 1052 -13.11 14.67 -4.07
CA PHE A 1052 -12.66 15.36 -2.87
C PHE A 1052 -13.28 14.76 -1.61
N PHE A 1053 -12.42 14.43 -0.65
CA PHE A 1053 -12.77 13.92 0.67
C PHE A 1053 -12.18 14.80 1.77
N GLU A 1054 -12.74 14.69 2.96
CA GLU A 1054 -12.07 15.01 4.21
C GLU A 1054 -11.72 13.71 4.93
N LEU A 1055 -10.44 13.52 5.25
CA LEU A 1055 -9.93 12.36 5.97
C LEU A 1055 -9.33 12.83 7.31
N ASN A 1056 -9.94 12.46 8.42
CA ASN A 1056 -9.54 12.86 9.77
C ASN A 1056 -9.35 14.39 9.91
N GLY A 1057 -10.31 15.17 9.40
CA GLY A 1057 -10.25 16.64 9.43
C GLY A 1057 -9.37 17.28 8.36
N GLN A 1058 -8.81 16.50 7.43
CA GLN A 1058 -7.90 17.01 6.40
C GLN A 1058 -8.45 16.80 4.99
N PRO A 1059 -8.39 17.81 4.10
CA PRO A 1059 -8.76 17.62 2.72
C PRO A 1059 -7.84 16.58 2.05
N ARG A 1060 -8.45 15.76 1.22
CA ARG A 1060 -7.83 14.73 0.37
C ARG A 1060 -8.50 14.78 -0.99
N GLU A 1061 -7.72 14.56 -2.02
CA GLU A 1061 -8.20 14.43 -3.38
C GLU A 1061 -7.70 13.11 -3.95
N ILE A 1062 -8.55 12.43 -4.71
CA ILE A 1062 -8.24 11.18 -5.38
C ILE A 1062 -8.71 11.30 -6.82
N THR A 1063 -7.81 11.07 -7.76
CA THR A 1063 -8.15 11.06 -9.19
C THR A 1063 -8.42 9.63 -9.65
N VAL A 1064 -9.55 9.41 -10.32
CA VAL A 1064 -9.98 8.12 -10.88
C VAL A 1064 -10.41 8.29 -12.33
N HIS A 1065 -10.31 7.23 -13.14
CA HIS A 1065 -10.76 7.27 -14.53
C HIS A 1065 -12.29 7.22 -14.58
N ASP A 1066 -12.93 8.12 -15.33
CA ASP A 1066 -14.37 8.06 -15.58
C ASP A 1066 -14.61 7.15 -16.78
N LYS A 1067 -15.12 5.94 -16.52
CA LYS A 1067 -15.35 4.91 -17.56
C LYS A 1067 -16.45 5.29 -18.54
N SER A 1068 -17.23 6.35 -18.28
CA SER A 1068 -18.28 6.83 -19.18
C SER A 1068 -17.76 7.80 -20.25
N LEU A 1069 -16.51 8.26 -20.15
CA LEU A 1069 -15.91 9.21 -21.08
C LEU A 1069 -14.89 8.52 -21.99
N GLU A 1070 -14.93 8.82 -23.28
CA GLU A 1070 -13.79 8.57 -24.16
C GLU A 1070 -12.78 9.71 -23.99
N PRO A 1071 -11.49 9.44 -23.70
CA PRO A 1071 -10.51 10.49 -23.46
C PRO A 1071 -10.26 11.32 -24.73
N GLU A 1072 -10.27 12.66 -24.62
CA GLU A 1072 -9.99 13.57 -25.76
C GLU A 1072 -8.53 13.47 -26.22
N THR A 1073 -7.64 13.05 -25.32
CA THR A 1073 -6.22 12.79 -25.60
C THR A 1073 -5.90 11.31 -25.37
N LYS A 1074 -5.39 10.60 -26.39
CA LYS A 1074 -4.87 9.24 -26.22
C LYS A 1074 -3.70 9.26 -25.23
N ALA A 1075 -3.82 8.50 -24.13
CA ALA A 1075 -2.71 8.28 -23.21
C ALA A 1075 -1.49 7.71 -23.96
N ALA A 1076 -0.28 8.12 -23.56
CA ALA A 1076 0.94 7.54 -24.09
C ALA A 1076 0.96 6.03 -23.80
N VAL A 1077 1.16 5.22 -24.83
CA VAL A 1077 1.24 3.75 -24.70
C VAL A 1077 2.45 3.43 -23.83
N LYS A 1078 2.29 2.62 -22.77
CA LYS A 1078 3.42 2.12 -21.97
C LYS A 1078 4.04 0.91 -22.67
N ALA A 1079 5.36 0.78 -22.58
CA ALA A 1079 6.07 -0.41 -23.07
C ALA A 1079 5.77 -1.62 -22.17
N ASP A 1080 5.52 -2.79 -22.75
CA ASP A 1080 5.39 -4.05 -22.00
C ASP A 1080 6.77 -4.51 -21.53
N PRO A 1081 7.03 -4.62 -20.20
CA PRO A 1081 8.31 -5.08 -19.68
C PRO A 1081 8.68 -6.52 -20.07
N ARG A 1082 7.72 -7.31 -20.57
CA ARG A 1082 7.92 -8.68 -21.04
C ARG A 1082 8.22 -8.76 -22.53
N ASP A 1083 8.11 -7.65 -23.28
CA ASP A 1083 8.37 -7.60 -24.72
C ASP A 1083 9.68 -6.85 -25.01
N GLU A 1084 10.74 -7.61 -25.30
CA GLU A 1084 12.08 -7.09 -25.57
C GLU A 1084 12.18 -6.22 -26.85
N ASN A 1085 11.13 -6.23 -27.67
CA ASN A 1085 11.03 -5.42 -28.88
C ASN A 1085 10.59 -3.98 -28.60
N GLN A 1086 10.11 -3.69 -27.39
CA GLN A 1086 9.57 -2.39 -27.02
C GLN A 1086 10.59 -1.55 -26.26
N VAL A 1087 10.93 -0.38 -26.80
CA VAL A 1087 11.88 0.55 -26.17
C VAL A 1087 11.09 1.51 -25.28
N ALA A 1088 11.33 1.44 -23.97
CA ALA A 1088 10.71 2.30 -22.97
C ALA A 1088 11.53 3.57 -22.70
N ALA A 1089 10.86 4.64 -22.30
CA ALA A 1089 11.49 5.82 -21.72
C ALA A 1089 12.08 5.47 -20.35
N SER A 1090 13.39 5.67 -20.20
CA SER A 1090 14.13 5.36 -18.97
C SER A 1090 13.89 6.37 -17.85
N MET A 1091 13.41 7.56 -18.18
CA MET A 1091 13.14 8.64 -17.24
C MET A 1091 12.11 9.62 -17.85
N PRO A 1092 11.39 10.39 -17.03
CA PRO A 1092 10.57 11.48 -17.53
C PRO A 1092 11.45 12.55 -18.19
N GLY A 1093 10.99 13.11 -19.31
CA GLY A 1093 11.74 14.13 -20.05
C GLY A 1093 11.02 14.57 -21.31
N MET A 1094 11.64 15.46 -22.08
CA MET A 1094 11.16 15.85 -23.40
C MET A 1094 12.03 15.19 -24.47
N VAL A 1095 11.42 14.58 -25.48
CA VAL A 1095 12.15 14.10 -26.65
C VAL A 1095 12.64 15.32 -27.43
N ILE A 1096 13.94 15.56 -27.49
CA ILE A 1096 14.49 16.70 -28.23
C ILE A 1096 14.87 16.34 -29.66
N THR A 1097 15.28 15.09 -29.89
CA THR A 1097 15.72 14.65 -31.21
C THR A 1097 15.51 13.16 -31.37
N VAL A 1098 14.99 12.75 -32.52
CA VAL A 1098 14.92 11.36 -32.94
C VAL A 1098 15.97 11.15 -34.04
N ALA A 1099 16.84 10.17 -33.87
CA ALA A 1099 18.03 9.94 -34.68
C ALA A 1099 17.89 8.79 -35.69
N VAL A 1100 16.71 8.16 -35.74
CA VAL A 1100 16.38 7.03 -36.62
C VAL A 1100 15.00 7.25 -37.26
N GLU A 1101 14.73 6.52 -38.33
CA GLU A 1101 13.46 6.56 -39.07
C GLU A 1101 12.78 5.19 -39.03
N GLU A 1102 11.46 5.17 -39.12
CA GLU A 1102 10.69 3.93 -39.29
C GLU A 1102 11.11 3.19 -40.57
N GLY A 1103 11.27 1.87 -40.49
CA GLY A 1103 11.84 1.02 -41.54
C GLY A 1103 13.37 1.01 -41.58
N GLY A 1104 14.05 1.83 -40.77
CA GLY A 1104 15.51 1.91 -40.70
C GLY A 1104 16.16 0.71 -40.01
N LYS A 1105 17.26 0.19 -40.58
CA LYS A 1105 18.10 -0.82 -39.91
C LYS A 1105 18.95 -0.18 -38.82
N ILE A 1106 18.93 -0.78 -37.63
CA ILE A 1106 19.68 -0.34 -36.47
C ILE A 1106 20.55 -1.46 -35.91
N LYS A 1107 21.69 -1.09 -35.31
CA LYS A 1107 22.56 -2.00 -34.56
C LYS A 1107 22.34 -1.84 -33.06
N GLU A 1108 22.58 -2.89 -32.30
CA GLU A 1108 22.62 -2.82 -30.83
C GLU A 1108 23.58 -1.71 -30.36
N GLY A 1109 23.15 -0.92 -29.38
CA GLY A 1109 23.87 0.25 -28.88
C GLY A 1109 23.79 1.50 -29.77
N GLN A 1110 23.16 1.43 -30.95
CA GLN A 1110 22.97 2.59 -31.81
C GLN A 1110 21.99 3.59 -31.19
N LYS A 1111 22.32 4.88 -31.28
CA LYS A 1111 21.48 5.99 -30.84
C LYS A 1111 20.12 6.01 -31.56
N LEU A 1112 19.04 5.96 -30.80
CA LEU A 1112 17.66 6.05 -31.30
C LEU A 1112 17.10 7.47 -31.16
N MET A 1113 17.18 8.05 -29.97
CA MET A 1113 16.67 9.39 -29.69
C MET A 1113 17.36 10.00 -28.47
N VAL A 1114 17.13 11.29 -28.22
CA VAL A 1114 17.65 12.02 -27.06
C VAL A 1114 16.50 12.57 -26.25
N LEU A 1115 16.53 12.33 -24.95
CA LEU A 1115 15.64 12.91 -23.97
C LEU A 1115 16.37 14.04 -23.24
N GLU A 1116 15.73 15.19 -23.12
CA GLU A 1116 16.19 16.27 -22.24
C GLU A 1116 15.41 16.24 -20.94
N ALA A 1117 16.14 16.16 -19.84
CA ALA A 1117 15.63 16.37 -18.50
C ALA A 1117 16.75 16.97 -17.66
N MET A 1118 16.45 17.92 -16.78
CA MET A 1118 17.44 18.48 -15.85
C MET A 1118 18.68 19.12 -16.51
N LYS A 1119 18.55 19.67 -17.74
CA LYS A 1119 19.68 20.17 -18.56
C LYS A 1119 20.71 19.09 -18.89
N MET A 1120 20.32 17.83 -18.75
CA MET A 1120 21.09 16.68 -19.13
C MET A 1120 20.40 16.02 -20.32
N GLU A 1121 21.15 15.89 -21.41
CA GLU A 1121 20.74 15.12 -22.55
C GLU A 1121 21.07 13.64 -22.30
N THR A 1122 20.04 12.82 -22.20
CA THR A 1122 20.17 11.37 -22.07
C THR A 1122 19.87 10.72 -23.40
N THR A 1123 20.84 9.98 -23.94
CA THR A 1123 20.66 9.27 -25.21
C THR A 1123 20.01 7.91 -24.95
N VAL A 1124 18.89 7.64 -25.63
CA VAL A 1124 18.24 6.33 -25.66
C VAL A 1124 18.85 5.53 -26.81
N ASN A 1125 19.44 4.39 -26.48
CA ASN A 1125 20.13 3.51 -27.43
C ASN A 1125 19.29 2.25 -27.71
N ALA A 1126 19.51 1.64 -28.87
CA ALA A 1126 18.88 0.41 -29.29
C ALA A 1126 19.31 -0.75 -28.39
N PRO A 1127 18.38 -1.46 -27.73
CA PRO A 1127 18.72 -2.62 -26.90
C PRO A 1127 19.16 -3.84 -27.72
N ARG A 1128 18.89 -3.85 -29.03
CA ARG A 1128 19.24 -4.93 -29.96
C ARG A 1128 19.38 -4.41 -31.39
N SER A 1129 19.98 -5.23 -32.24
CA SER A 1129 19.97 -5.00 -33.69
C SER A 1129 18.61 -5.42 -34.28
N GLY A 1130 18.13 -4.69 -35.28
CA GLY A 1130 16.82 -4.94 -35.89
C GLY A 1130 16.38 -3.85 -36.86
N ILE A 1131 15.09 -3.80 -37.16
CA ILE A 1131 14.44 -2.76 -37.97
C ILE A 1131 13.50 -1.97 -37.06
N VAL A 1132 13.57 -0.63 -37.10
CA VAL A 1132 12.62 0.22 -36.37
C VAL A 1132 11.24 0.07 -37.01
N LYS A 1133 10.29 -0.53 -36.32
CA LYS A 1133 8.93 -0.75 -36.83
C LYS A 1133 8.08 0.50 -36.72
N THR A 1134 8.10 1.17 -35.57
CA THR A 1134 7.28 2.36 -35.31
C THR A 1134 7.94 3.24 -34.24
N ILE A 1135 7.83 4.55 -34.39
CA ILE A 1135 8.29 5.57 -33.44
C ILE A 1135 7.04 6.22 -32.82
N HIS A 1136 6.89 6.06 -31.51
CA HIS A 1136 5.70 6.51 -30.77
C HIS A 1136 5.84 7.91 -30.18
N ALA A 1137 7.07 8.42 -30.04
CA ALA A 1137 7.35 9.71 -29.41
C ALA A 1137 8.18 10.63 -30.33
N PRO A 1138 7.55 11.52 -31.13
CA PRO A 1138 8.27 12.47 -31.99
C PRO A 1138 8.95 13.60 -31.18
N PRO A 1139 9.87 14.38 -31.77
CA PRO A 1139 10.48 15.54 -31.11
C PRO A 1139 9.44 16.53 -30.56
N GLY A 1140 9.69 17.07 -29.36
CA GLY A 1140 8.79 17.93 -28.59
C GLY A 1140 7.82 17.17 -27.68
N THR A 1141 7.76 15.83 -27.76
CA THR A 1141 6.86 15.01 -26.93
C THR A 1141 7.40 14.92 -25.51
N GLN A 1142 6.53 15.19 -24.53
CA GLN A 1142 6.83 14.96 -23.12
C GLN A 1142 6.49 13.50 -22.78
N VAL A 1143 7.45 12.79 -22.21
CA VAL A 1143 7.33 11.36 -21.88
C VAL A 1143 7.54 11.16 -20.38
N GLU A 1144 6.85 10.18 -19.82
CA GLU A 1144 7.10 9.65 -18.49
C GLU A 1144 7.96 8.39 -18.53
N ALA A 1145 8.50 7.98 -17.39
CA ALA A 1145 9.17 6.69 -17.29
C ALA A 1145 8.21 5.54 -17.68
N GLY A 1146 8.70 4.61 -18.50
CA GLY A 1146 7.94 3.48 -19.00
C GLY A 1146 7.09 3.74 -20.24
N ASP A 1147 7.00 4.98 -20.74
CA ASP A 1147 6.32 5.27 -22.01
C ASP A 1147 7.03 4.58 -23.17
N LEU A 1148 6.26 4.02 -24.10
CA LEU A 1148 6.76 3.39 -25.31
C LEU A 1148 7.31 4.47 -26.24
N LEU A 1149 8.60 4.39 -26.52
CA LEU A 1149 9.30 5.32 -27.41
C LEU A 1149 9.35 4.79 -28.85
N ALA A 1150 9.68 3.51 -29.01
CA ALA A 1150 9.79 2.85 -30.31
C ALA A 1150 9.61 1.33 -30.20
N VAL A 1151 9.25 0.68 -31.32
CA VAL A 1151 9.19 -0.77 -31.46
C VAL A 1151 10.24 -1.24 -32.48
N ILE A 1152 10.96 -2.31 -32.16
CA ILE A 1152 12.04 -2.88 -32.98
C ILE A 1152 11.67 -4.31 -33.39
N GLU A 1153 11.88 -4.67 -34.65
CA GLU A 1153 11.66 -6.03 -35.20
C GLU A 1153 12.99 -6.73 -35.54
#